data_AF-A0A7W1NDP9-F1
#
_entry.id   AF-A0A7W1NDP9-F1
#
_cell.length_a   1.000
_cell.length_b   1.000
_cell.length_c   1.000
_cell.angle_alpha   90.00
_cell.angle_beta   90.00
_cell.angle_gamma   90.00
#
_symmetry.space_group_name_H-M   'P 1'
#
loop_
_entity.id
_entity.type
_entity.pdbx_description
1 polymer ?
#
loop_
_entity_poly.entity_id
_entity_poly.type
_entity_poly.pdbx_seq_one_letter_code
_entity_poly.pdbx_strand_id
1 'polypeptide(L)'
;PHARRSRTVRLSPTLARDAYAFAQGTRLDVALFADVHWQVTVAVIQRAGDQIVITARDEADDRMVTIVAAADRCAVRAERPMHGALRWLVVPDGDAYRAIEIDRAAQAAAEVVADADVVEHEHIHDHGPALDDAGQPLVGTLGGEQATIASLPPTRLRRELDALPAPARERAQEKLRELDVPMVDILCLHVDARGMLFYRCNLIDQESSAAATVAPPTAAILPISTPPIYHSRPGSTNKVFLDFNGGAISGTAWNGNPGDSDYVATWQAKPYSTDGDEAFFSDDELEDIRIVWERVAEDFAPFNIDVTTEAISLGPDDDRHGHVMITETIDANGEAMPHAGAAGIAYLSVFAQSYYQDYRPAFMNEGSTLQFLALGISHEFGHNLGLSHDATVGSSTGYYSGHGSGETSWAPIMGSSSSRFMDTWSKGEYFNANNTQDDLAIIAGLLSYRSSDHGDTTATASALTVSGLSVSGSGRIERTNDVDAFTFSCGAGAVSLTCQPLDIAGHSRHGGNLDVRLEVRSSAGALIAIADPSATVAATLVGTLPASGTYTLLVIPTGVGTPTASTPTGYTAYGSLGTYDLSGTVPPSDANGMEPVITPGGFVLHGTVPPGTTALTVGGVAATLTGTNFVVGLPVPTAPTTYTAVITSAAGSTTRQILVSPVASGGG
;
A
#
# COMPACT_ATOMS: atom_id res chain seq x y z
N PRO A 1 -33.83 -9.17 17.14
CA PRO A 1 -33.20 -10.09 18.14
C PRO A 1 -32.64 -11.41 17.57
N HIS A 2 -32.48 -11.57 16.26
CA HIS A 2 -31.60 -12.60 15.69
C HIS A 2 -30.65 -11.92 14.70
N ALA A 3 -29.44 -11.62 15.17
CA ALA A 3 -28.35 -11.13 14.34
C ALA A 3 -27.78 -12.32 13.54
N ARG A 4 -27.89 -12.29 12.21
CA ARG A 4 -27.15 -13.19 11.32
C ARG A 4 -25.70 -12.70 11.29
N ARG A 5 -24.78 -13.48 11.86
CA ARG A 5 -23.33 -13.27 11.74
C ARG A 5 -22.79 -14.16 10.63
N SER A 6 -22.23 -13.59 9.57
CA SER A 6 -21.38 -14.30 8.61
C SER A 6 -20.07 -14.69 9.31
N ARG A 7 -19.55 -15.89 9.02
CA ARG A 7 -18.23 -16.36 9.49
C ARG A 7 -17.53 -17.09 8.35
N THR A 8 -16.37 -16.58 7.95
CA THR A 8 -15.43 -17.18 6.98
C THR A 8 -14.68 -18.35 7.62
N VAL A 9 -14.53 -19.48 6.90
CA VAL A 9 -13.72 -20.64 7.32
C VAL A 9 -12.41 -20.62 6.51
N ARG A 10 -11.24 -20.51 7.18
CA ARG A 10 -9.91 -20.64 6.53
C ARG A 10 -9.52 -22.12 6.37
N LEU A 11 -9.03 -22.49 5.19
CA LEU A 11 -8.32 -23.76 4.96
C LEU A 11 -6.88 -23.63 5.48
N SER A 12 -6.40 -24.60 6.27
CA SER A 12 -4.98 -24.64 6.64
C SER A 12 -4.15 -25.25 5.51
N PRO A 13 -2.91 -24.77 5.27
CA PRO A 13 -2.03 -25.29 4.21
C PRO A 13 -1.68 -26.78 4.35
N THR A 14 -1.85 -27.36 5.54
CA THR A 14 -1.53 -28.76 5.83
C THR A 14 -2.55 -29.76 5.30
N LEU A 15 -3.82 -29.37 5.10
CA LEU A 15 -4.86 -30.29 4.58
C LEU A 15 -4.96 -30.34 3.05
N ALA A 16 -4.46 -29.33 2.34
CA ALA A 16 -4.39 -29.35 0.88
C ALA A 16 -3.42 -30.43 0.33
N ARG A 17 -2.63 -31.05 1.22
CA ARG A 17 -1.61 -32.03 0.85
C ARG A 17 -2.15 -33.45 0.64
N ASP A 18 -3.34 -33.78 1.14
CA ASP A 18 -3.93 -35.13 1.01
C ASP A 18 -4.98 -35.24 -0.10
N ALA A 19 -5.31 -34.14 -0.79
CA ALA A 19 -6.18 -34.16 -1.97
C ALA A 19 -5.38 -34.49 -3.23
N TYR A 20 -4.79 -35.70 -3.30
CA TYR A 20 -4.23 -36.21 -4.57
C TYR A 20 -4.63 -37.66 -4.87
N ALA A 21 -5.07 -37.82 -6.12
CA ALA A 21 -5.20 -39.03 -6.94
C ALA A 21 -6.32 -40.03 -6.63
N PHE A 22 -7.33 -40.06 -7.51
CA PHE A 22 -7.82 -41.33 -8.08
C PHE A 22 -8.30 -41.13 -9.52
N ALA A 23 -7.86 -42.02 -10.41
CA ALA A 23 -8.02 -41.95 -11.85
C ALA A 23 -9.34 -42.57 -12.35
N GLN A 24 -9.86 -41.96 -13.42
CA GLN A 24 -10.85 -42.44 -14.41
C GLN A 24 -12.26 -42.85 -13.94
N GLY A 25 -13.26 -42.09 -14.42
CA GLY A 25 -14.68 -42.46 -14.47
C GLY A 25 -15.58 -41.54 -13.63
N THR A 26 -16.36 -40.68 -14.31
CA THR A 26 -17.48 -39.85 -13.78
C THR A 26 -17.34 -39.41 -12.31
N ARG A 27 -16.61 -38.31 -12.09
CA ARG A 27 -16.35 -37.71 -10.76
C ARG A 27 -17.42 -36.69 -10.38
N LEU A 28 -17.90 -36.78 -9.15
CA LEU A 28 -18.56 -35.71 -8.42
C LEU A 28 -17.64 -35.40 -7.22
N ASP A 29 -16.96 -34.26 -7.22
CA ASP A 29 -16.06 -33.88 -6.11
C ASP A 29 -16.91 -33.28 -4.98
N VAL A 30 -16.99 -33.95 -3.83
CA VAL A 30 -17.79 -33.52 -2.68
C VAL A 30 -16.86 -33.33 -1.47
N ALA A 31 -16.95 -32.19 -0.80
CA ALA A 31 -16.22 -31.89 0.43
C ALA A 31 -17.17 -31.80 1.64
N LEU A 32 -16.79 -32.42 2.76
CA LEU A 32 -17.54 -32.43 4.02
C LEU A 32 -16.75 -31.68 5.09
N PHE A 33 -17.38 -30.72 5.78
CA PHE A 33 -16.74 -29.93 6.84
C PHE A 33 -17.39 -30.16 8.21
N ALA A 34 -16.56 -30.48 9.21
CA ALA A 34 -16.95 -30.63 10.61
C ALA A 34 -16.10 -29.72 11.51
N ASP A 35 -16.68 -29.24 12.63
CA ASP A 35 -16.00 -28.37 13.61
C ASP A 35 -14.87 -29.08 14.40
N VAL A 36 -14.60 -30.36 14.13
CA VAL A 36 -13.57 -31.17 14.81
C VAL A 36 -12.90 -32.08 13.77
N HIS A 37 -11.67 -32.57 14.02
CA HIS A 37 -10.95 -33.48 13.12
C HIS A 37 -11.69 -34.83 12.97
N TRP A 38 -12.28 -35.09 11.81
CA TRP A 38 -12.86 -36.39 11.45
C TRP A 38 -12.02 -37.03 10.34
N GLN A 39 -11.89 -38.37 10.37
CA GLN A 39 -11.44 -39.18 9.23
C GLN A 39 -12.66 -39.97 8.75
N VAL A 40 -13.13 -39.67 7.55
CA VAL A 40 -14.31 -40.31 6.95
C VAL A 40 -13.89 -40.88 5.62
N THR A 41 -14.18 -42.15 5.38
CA THR A 41 -14.00 -42.76 4.06
C THR A 41 -15.33 -42.80 3.34
N VAL A 42 -15.39 -42.14 2.18
CA VAL A 42 -16.56 -42.14 1.30
C VAL A 42 -16.66 -43.51 0.65
N ALA A 43 -17.75 -44.23 0.91
CA ALA A 43 -17.91 -45.60 0.45
C ALA A 43 -18.60 -45.67 -0.92
N VAL A 44 -19.64 -44.85 -1.14
CA VAL A 44 -20.44 -44.86 -2.37
C VAL A 44 -21.01 -43.46 -2.66
N ILE A 45 -20.94 -43.02 -3.92
CA ILE A 45 -21.68 -41.86 -4.45
C ILE A 45 -22.59 -42.37 -5.58
N GLN A 46 -23.89 -42.11 -5.48
CA GLN A 46 -24.88 -42.47 -6.50
C GLN A 46 -25.69 -41.24 -6.91
N ARG A 47 -25.83 -41.05 -8.22
CA ARG A 47 -26.73 -40.03 -8.79
C ARG A 47 -27.98 -40.72 -9.31
N ALA A 48 -29.14 -40.33 -8.79
CA ALA A 48 -30.44 -40.86 -9.19
C ALA A 48 -31.37 -39.68 -9.53
N GLY A 49 -31.42 -39.32 -10.82
CA GLY A 49 -32.16 -38.13 -11.27
C GLY A 49 -31.53 -36.82 -10.77
N ASP A 50 -32.33 -35.99 -10.11
CA ASP A 50 -31.94 -34.72 -9.48
C ASP A 50 -31.33 -34.91 -8.08
N GLN A 51 -31.23 -36.16 -7.60
CA GLN A 51 -30.70 -36.48 -6.28
C GLN A 51 -29.29 -37.06 -6.34
N ILE A 52 -28.48 -36.63 -5.36
CA ILE A 52 -27.17 -37.20 -5.06
C ILE A 52 -27.27 -37.89 -3.70
N VAL A 53 -26.92 -39.18 -3.68
CA VAL A 53 -26.85 -39.99 -2.46
C VAL A 53 -25.37 -40.26 -2.17
N ILE A 54 -24.92 -39.84 -0.99
CA ILE A 54 -23.57 -40.08 -0.50
C ILE A 54 -23.68 -40.99 0.71
N THR A 55 -22.99 -42.12 0.65
CA THR A 55 -22.83 -43.00 1.81
C THR A 55 -21.38 -42.95 2.25
N ALA A 56 -21.17 -42.50 3.48
CA ALA A 56 -19.85 -42.31 4.07
C ALA A 56 -19.74 -43.12 5.37
N ARG A 57 -18.52 -43.59 5.67
CA ARG A 57 -18.22 -44.37 6.88
C ARG A 57 -17.29 -43.57 7.77
N ASP A 58 -17.68 -43.38 9.03
CA ASP A 58 -16.80 -42.81 10.05
C ASP A 58 -15.74 -43.86 10.44
N GLU A 59 -14.46 -43.51 10.32
CA GLU A 59 -13.36 -44.42 10.63
C GLU A 59 -13.12 -44.59 12.13
N ALA A 60 -13.60 -43.66 12.97
CA ALA A 60 -13.40 -43.71 14.41
C ALA A 60 -14.35 -44.69 15.13
N ASP A 61 -15.57 -44.87 14.62
CA ASP A 61 -16.58 -45.74 15.24
C ASP A 61 -17.26 -46.74 14.30
N ASP A 62 -16.80 -46.82 13.04
CA ASP A 62 -17.17 -47.80 12.02
C ASP A 62 -18.60 -47.67 11.47
N ARG A 63 -19.26 -46.52 11.70
CA ARG A 63 -20.69 -46.30 11.41
C ARG A 63 -20.93 -45.67 10.04
N MET A 64 -22.13 -45.91 9.51
CA MET A 64 -22.56 -45.45 8.19
C MET A 64 -23.47 -44.22 8.27
N VAL A 65 -23.18 -43.22 7.44
CA VAL A 65 -23.96 -41.99 7.27
C VAL A 65 -24.44 -41.92 5.83
N THR A 66 -25.73 -41.69 5.63
CA THR A 66 -26.29 -41.48 4.28
C THR A 66 -26.86 -40.07 4.16
N ILE A 67 -26.35 -39.32 3.20
CA ILE A 67 -26.76 -37.96 2.86
C ILE A 67 -27.48 -38.02 1.52
N VAL A 68 -28.68 -37.46 1.45
CA VAL A 68 -29.45 -37.34 0.21
C VAL A 68 -29.70 -35.87 -0.06
N ALA A 69 -29.13 -35.34 -1.14
CA ALA A 69 -29.25 -33.95 -1.54
C ALA A 69 -29.96 -33.83 -2.90
N ALA A 70 -30.85 -32.84 -3.05
CA ALA A 70 -31.50 -32.45 -4.30
C ALA A 70 -31.37 -30.93 -4.50
N ALA A 71 -31.80 -30.41 -5.66
CA ALA A 71 -31.60 -29.01 -6.07
C ALA A 71 -32.11 -27.95 -5.07
N ASP A 72 -33.10 -28.29 -4.25
CA ASP A 72 -33.78 -27.39 -3.32
C ASP A 72 -33.80 -27.88 -1.85
N ARG A 73 -33.25 -29.07 -1.56
CA ARG A 73 -33.38 -29.72 -0.24
C ARG A 73 -32.22 -30.66 0.08
N CYS A 74 -31.86 -30.73 1.35
CA CYS A 74 -30.91 -31.73 1.86
C CYS A 74 -31.53 -32.51 3.03
N ALA A 75 -31.44 -33.84 2.98
CA ALA A 75 -31.86 -34.74 4.03
C ALA A 75 -30.67 -35.58 4.49
N VAL A 76 -30.41 -35.56 5.79
CA VAL A 76 -29.33 -36.34 6.42
C VAL A 76 -29.96 -37.45 7.25
N ARG A 77 -29.58 -38.70 6.99
CA ARG A 77 -30.03 -39.85 7.76
C ARG A 77 -28.83 -40.54 8.42
N ALA A 78 -28.84 -40.53 9.75
CA ALA A 78 -27.83 -41.16 10.58
C ALA A 78 -28.48 -42.21 11.48
N GLU A 79 -27.79 -43.33 11.71
CA GLU A 79 -28.36 -44.43 12.51
C GLU A 79 -28.59 -44.05 13.99
N ARG A 80 -27.91 -43.00 14.52
CA ARG A 80 -28.11 -42.40 15.86
C ARG A 80 -27.65 -40.92 15.93
N PRO A 81 -28.03 -40.14 16.98
CA PRO A 81 -27.55 -38.76 17.18
C PRO A 81 -26.03 -38.68 17.28
N MET A 82 -25.43 -37.75 16.56
CA MET A 82 -23.97 -37.61 16.47
C MET A 82 -23.39 -36.70 17.57
N HIS A 83 -22.16 -36.99 18.02
CA HIS A 83 -21.38 -36.10 18.88
C HIS A 83 -20.47 -35.23 18.01
N GLY A 84 -20.90 -34.00 17.71
CA GLY A 84 -20.19 -33.06 16.84
C GLY A 84 -21.03 -32.69 15.62
N ALA A 85 -21.13 -31.39 15.30
CA ALA A 85 -22.04 -30.89 14.29
C ALA A 85 -21.38 -30.84 12.90
N LEU A 86 -21.85 -31.66 11.96
CA LEU A 86 -21.55 -31.51 10.53
C LEU A 86 -22.24 -30.24 10.04
N ARG A 87 -21.51 -29.22 9.59
CA ARG A 87 -22.12 -27.90 9.41
C ARG A 87 -22.34 -27.51 7.96
N TRP A 88 -21.53 -28.02 7.04
CA TRP A 88 -21.59 -27.64 5.63
C TRP A 88 -21.34 -28.85 4.72
N LEU A 89 -22.15 -28.96 3.66
CA LEU A 89 -21.96 -29.88 2.55
C LEU A 89 -21.68 -29.06 1.28
N VAL A 90 -20.55 -29.32 0.60
CA VAL A 90 -20.21 -28.64 -0.66
C VAL A 90 -20.35 -29.62 -1.82
N VAL A 91 -21.25 -29.33 -2.76
CA VAL A 91 -21.53 -30.15 -3.95
C VAL A 91 -21.28 -29.37 -5.24
N PRO A 92 -20.87 -30.02 -6.33
CA PRO A 92 -20.74 -29.38 -7.64
C PRO A 92 -22.12 -28.99 -8.19
N ASP A 93 -22.23 -27.81 -8.79
CA ASP A 93 -23.41 -27.33 -9.51
C ASP A 93 -22.98 -26.70 -10.85
N GLY A 94 -23.01 -27.49 -11.92
CA GLY A 94 -22.43 -27.09 -13.21
C GLY A 94 -20.91 -26.91 -13.11
N ASP A 95 -20.42 -25.73 -13.50
CA ASP A 95 -19.01 -25.32 -13.38
C ASP A 95 -18.70 -24.61 -12.04
N ALA A 96 -19.69 -24.52 -11.14
CA ALA A 96 -19.57 -23.90 -9.82
C ALA A 96 -19.65 -24.94 -8.68
N TYR A 97 -19.40 -24.49 -7.45
CA TYR A 97 -19.62 -25.27 -6.23
C TYR A 97 -20.67 -24.59 -5.37
N ARG A 98 -21.56 -25.40 -4.78
CA ARG A 98 -22.62 -24.94 -3.89
C ARG A 98 -22.41 -25.47 -2.48
N ALA A 99 -22.32 -24.57 -1.50
CA ALA A 99 -22.28 -24.91 -0.08
C ALA A 99 -23.68 -24.90 0.52
N ILE A 100 -24.03 -25.95 1.26
CA ILE A 100 -25.34 -26.14 1.90
C ILE A 100 -25.11 -26.19 3.41
N GLU A 101 -25.67 -25.25 4.19
CA GLU A 101 -25.62 -25.27 5.65
C GLU A 101 -26.54 -26.37 6.20
N ILE A 102 -26.03 -27.15 7.14
CA ILE A 102 -26.79 -28.18 7.84
C ILE A 102 -27.11 -27.64 9.24
N ASP A 103 -28.39 -27.33 9.49
CA ASP A 103 -28.84 -26.72 10.75
C ASP A 103 -28.50 -27.61 11.97
N ARG A 104 -27.91 -27.01 13.01
CA ARG A 104 -27.58 -27.68 14.29
C ARG A 104 -28.82 -28.17 15.03
N ALA A 105 -30.00 -27.56 14.85
CA ALA A 105 -31.25 -28.03 15.46
C ALA A 105 -31.76 -29.34 14.80
N ALA A 106 -31.40 -29.60 13.55
CA ALA A 106 -31.83 -30.77 12.77
C ALA A 106 -31.08 -32.07 13.14
N GLN A 107 -29.95 -31.98 13.84
CA GLN A 107 -29.06 -33.11 14.13
C GLN A 107 -29.47 -33.96 15.34
N ALA A 108 -30.54 -33.58 16.04
CA ALA A 108 -31.02 -34.29 17.24
C ALA A 108 -32.15 -35.30 16.97
N ALA A 109 -32.67 -35.40 15.74
CA ALA A 109 -33.76 -36.32 15.38
C ALA A 109 -33.36 -37.23 14.21
N ALA A 110 -33.83 -38.49 14.22
CA ALA A 110 -33.41 -39.56 13.31
C ALA A 110 -33.78 -39.36 11.82
N GLU A 111 -34.49 -38.28 11.48
CA GLU A 111 -34.81 -37.89 10.10
C GLU A 111 -35.28 -36.42 10.08
N VAL A 112 -34.59 -35.55 9.33
CA VAL A 112 -35.00 -34.15 9.12
C VAL A 112 -34.71 -33.72 7.67
N VAL A 113 -35.67 -32.99 7.08
CA VAL A 113 -35.59 -32.32 5.77
C VAL A 113 -35.45 -30.83 6.04
N ALA A 114 -34.44 -30.16 5.47
CA ALA A 114 -34.23 -28.72 5.61
C ALA A 114 -34.18 -28.01 4.24
N ASP A 115 -34.75 -26.80 4.19
CA ASP A 115 -34.70 -25.87 3.05
C ASP A 115 -33.39 -25.05 3.10
N ALA A 116 -32.69 -24.91 1.96
CA ALA A 116 -31.37 -24.29 1.89
C ALA A 116 -31.42 -22.78 1.52
N ASP A 117 -30.89 -21.90 2.39
CA ASP A 117 -30.56 -20.51 2.04
C ASP A 117 -29.26 -20.48 1.21
N VAL A 118 -29.26 -19.78 0.08
CA VAL A 118 -28.15 -19.70 -0.89
C VAL A 118 -27.19 -18.57 -0.50
N VAL A 119 -25.89 -18.87 -0.39
CA VAL A 119 -24.81 -17.87 -0.28
C VAL A 119 -23.75 -18.23 -1.32
N GLU A 120 -23.60 -17.40 -2.34
CA GLU A 120 -22.53 -17.53 -3.35
C GLU A 120 -21.24 -16.90 -2.79
N HIS A 121 -20.16 -17.66 -2.77
CA HIS A 121 -18.82 -17.17 -2.46
C HIS A 121 -17.86 -17.62 -3.56
N GLU A 122 -17.39 -16.67 -4.38
CA GLU A 122 -16.35 -16.89 -5.38
C GLU A 122 -14.97 -16.81 -4.71
N HIS A 123 -14.30 -17.96 -4.55
CA HIS A 123 -12.84 -18.02 -4.46
C HIS A 123 -12.32 -18.18 -5.89
N ILE A 124 -11.90 -17.10 -6.54
CA ILE A 124 -11.27 -17.19 -7.86
C ILE A 124 -9.77 -17.41 -7.66
N HIS A 125 -9.36 -18.69 -7.66
CA HIS A 125 -8.06 -19.01 -8.23
C HIS A 125 -8.12 -18.70 -9.72
N ASP A 126 -7.02 -18.21 -10.31
CA ASP A 126 -6.91 -17.81 -11.71
C ASP A 126 -7.42 -18.93 -12.65
N HIS A 127 -8.69 -18.83 -13.04
CA HIS A 127 -9.44 -19.85 -13.79
C HIS A 127 -9.54 -19.41 -15.25
N GLY A 128 -8.44 -19.51 -15.98
CA GLY A 128 -8.41 -19.27 -17.43
C GLY A 128 -8.64 -17.80 -17.83
N PRO A 129 -8.52 -17.49 -19.14
CA PRO A 129 -8.67 -16.12 -19.61
C PRO A 129 -10.10 -15.62 -19.44
N ALA A 130 -10.26 -14.33 -19.13
CA ALA A 130 -11.56 -13.68 -19.24
C ALA A 130 -12.15 -13.90 -20.64
N LEU A 131 -13.45 -14.24 -20.71
CA LEU A 131 -14.13 -14.57 -21.96
C LEU A 131 -15.22 -13.54 -22.29
N ASP A 132 -15.46 -13.32 -23.58
CA ASP A 132 -16.65 -12.61 -24.05
C ASP A 132 -17.92 -13.49 -23.94
N ASP A 133 -19.09 -12.95 -24.29
CA ASP A 133 -20.35 -13.70 -24.23
C ASP A 133 -20.38 -14.91 -25.20
N ALA A 134 -19.45 -14.99 -26.14
CA ALA A 134 -19.27 -16.09 -27.08
C ALA A 134 -18.17 -17.09 -26.64
N GLY A 135 -17.63 -16.93 -25.43
CA GLY A 135 -16.59 -17.79 -24.88
C GLY A 135 -15.19 -17.57 -25.48
N GLN A 136 -14.94 -16.44 -26.14
CA GLN A 136 -13.64 -16.10 -26.71
C GLN A 136 -12.77 -15.30 -25.73
N PRO A 137 -11.46 -15.58 -25.62
CA PRO A 137 -10.56 -14.82 -24.76
C PRO A 137 -10.50 -13.32 -25.07
N LEU A 138 -10.56 -12.50 -24.02
CA LEU A 138 -10.42 -11.05 -24.07
C LEU A 138 -8.93 -10.68 -24.04
N VAL A 139 -8.37 -10.37 -25.21
CA VAL A 139 -6.95 -10.01 -25.38
C VAL A 139 -6.82 -8.77 -26.26
N GLY A 140 -5.85 -7.91 -25.94
CA GLY A 140 -5.55 -6.67 -26.68
C GLY A 140 -6.03 -5.42 -25.96
N THR A 141 -6.40 -4.40 -26.73
CA THR A 141 -6.81 -3.08 -26.24
C THR A 141 -8.25 -2.80 -26.66
N LEU A 142 -9.06 -2.29 -25.72
CA LEU A 142 -10.44 -1.83 -25.92
C LEU A 142 -10.49 -0.48 -26.65
N GLY A 143 -9.55 0.41 -26.34
CA GLY A 143 -9.44 1.77 -26.88
C GLY A 143 -8.36 1.99 -27.95
N GLY A 144 -8.02 3.27 -28.16
CA GLY A 144 -7.05 3.75 -29.16
C GLY A 144 -7.67 4.22 -30.48
N GLU A 145 -6.90 4.89 -31.35
CA GLU A 145 -7.43 5.63 -32.52
C GLU A 145 -8.33 4.80 -33.47
N GLN A 146 -8.10 3.49 -33.55
CA GLN A 146 -8.85 2.56 -34.40
C GLN A 146 -10.06 1.93 -33.70
N ALA A 147 -10.24 2.16 -32.39
CA ALA A 147 -11.34 1.58 -31.63
C ALA A 147 -12.69 2.05 -32.16
N THR A 148 -13.59 1.10 -32.38
CA THR A 148 -14.99 1.40 -32.67
C THR A 148 -15.88 0.60 -31.72
N ILE A 149 -16.98 1.19 -31.25
CA ILE A 149 -17.97 0.48 -30.44
C ILE A 149 -18.42 -0.79 -31.18
N ALA A 150 -18.60 -0.69 -32.50
CA ALA A 150 -19.00 -1.79 -33.37
C ALA A 150 -18.02 -2.97 -33.37
N SER A 151 -16.72 -2.73 -33.17
CA SER A 151 -15.67 -3.76 -33.14
C SER A 151 -15.45 -4.37 -31.75
N LEU A 152 -16.07 -3.83 -30.69
CA LEU A 152 -15.94 -4.42 -29.36
C LEU A 152 -16.62 -5.80 -29.31
N PRO A 153 -16.03 -6.77 -28.58
CA PRO A 153 -16.64 -8.08 -28.36
C PRO A 153 -18.05 -7.96 -27.76
N PRO A 154 -18.93 -8.95 -28.00
CA PRO A 154 -20.24 -8.98 -27.37
C PRO A 154 -20.06 -9.18 -25.85
N THR A 155 -20.28 -8.11 -25.09
CA THR A 155 -20.14 -8.06 -23.63
C THR A 155 -21.16 -7.11 -23.01
N ARG A 156 -21.16 -7.03 -21.67
CA ARG A 156 -21.94 -6.03 -20.93
C ARG A 156 -21.66 -4.60 -21.41
N LEU A 157 -20.41 -4.16 -21.42
CA LEU A 157 -20.06 -2.78 -21.82
C LEU A 157 -20.52 -2.48 -23.25
N ARG A 158 -20.37 -3.44 -24.18
CA ARG A 158 -20.86 -3.27 -25.55
C ARG A 158 -22.37 -3.04 -25.59
N ARG A 159 -23.16 -3.78 -24.81
CA ARG A 159 -24.61 -3.56 -24.70
C ARG A 159 -24.96 -2.20 -24.12
N GLU A 160 -24.24 -1.76 -23.08
CA GLU A 160 -24.43 -0.44 -22.47
C GLU A 160 -24.20 0.67 -23.52
N LEU A 161 -23.08 0.59 -24.26
CA LEU A 161 -22.73 1.53 -25.33
C LEU A 161 -23.75 1.54 -26.48
N ASP A 162 -24.25 0.37 -26.90
CA ASP A 162 -25.25 0.27 -27.97
C ASP A 162 -26.62 0.84 -27.57
N ALA A 163 -26.94 0.81 -26.27
CA ALA A 163 -28.20 1.35 -25.74
C ALA A 163 -28.20 2.89 -25.63
N LEU A 164 -27.03 3.54 -25.66
CA LEU A 164 -26.93 5.00 -25.51
C LEU A 164 -27.59 5.78 -26.66
N PRO A 165 -28.24 6.93 -26.39
CA PRO A 165 -28.62 7.89 -27.42
C PRO A 165 -27.41 8.30 -28.28
N ALA A 166 -27.63 8.62 -29.57
CA ALA A 166 -26.54 8.91 -30.50
C ALA A 166 -25.50 9.92 -30.00
N PRO A 167 -25.86 11.05 -29.36
CA PRO A 167 -24.87 12.00 -28.84
C PRO A 167 -24.01 11.44 -27.69
N ALA A 168 -24.60 10.65 -26.79
CA ALA A 168 -23.86 10.02 -25.69
C ALA A 168 -22.94 8.91 -26.21
N ARG A 169 -23.42 8.12 -27.18
CA ARG A 169 -22.62 7.10 -27.84
C ARG A 169 -21.43 7.69 -28.61
N GLU A 170 -21.61 8.84 -29.26
CA GLU A 170 -20.53 9.55 -29.95
C GLU A 170 -19.45 10.02 -28.96
N ARG A 171 -19.85 10.61 -27.82
CA ARG A 171 -18.90 10.97 -26.74
C ARG A 171 -18.14 9.76 -26.20
N ALA A 172 -18.83 8.65 -25.91
CA ALA A 172 -18.19 7.43 -25.44
C ALA A 172 -17.20 6.88 -26.47
N GLN A 173 -17.56 6.92 -27.75
CA GLN A 173 -16.71 6.51 -28.86
C GLN A 173 -15.47 7.41 -29.02
N GLU A 174 -15.59 8.72 -28.82
CA GLU A 174 -14.45 9.64 -28.81
C GLU A 174 -13.52 9.31 -27.64
N LYS A 175 -14.07 9.13 -26.43
CA LYS A 175 -13.27 8.83 -25.25
C LYS A 175 -12.53 7.49 -25.37
N LEU A 176 -13.18 6.45 -25.90
CA LEU A 176 -12.53 5.18 -26.19
C LEU A 176 -11.38 5.32 -27.19
N ARG A 177 -11.44 6.25 -28.13
CA ARG A 177 -10.35 6.48 -29.09
C ARG A 177 -9.15 7.19 -28.46
N GLU A 178 -9.39 8.03 -27.46
CA GLU A 178 -8.35 8.78 -26.75
C GLU A 178 -7.58 7.93 -25.74
N LEU A 179 -8.22 6.90 -25.18
CA LEU A 179 -7.68 6.12 -24.08
C LEU A 179 -7.11 4.78 -24.56
N ASP A 180 -5.96 4.40 -24.00
CA ASP A 180 -5.37 3.07 -24.18
C ASP A 180 -5.84 2.15 -23.05
N VAL A 181 -7.09 1.69 -23.15
CA VAL A 181 -7.71 0.82 -22.13
C VAL A 181 -7.46 -0.65 -22.48
N PRO A 182 -6.90 -1.47 -21.58
CA PRO A 182 -6.75 -2.91 -21.79
C PRO A 182 -8.09 -3.61 -22.06
N MET A 183 -8.12 -4.61 -22.95
CA MET A 183 -9.37 -5.32 -23.31
C MET A 183 -10.05 -5.99 -22.11
N VAL A 184 -9.26 -6.47 -21.14
CA VAL A 184 -9.79 -7.12 -19.93
C VAL A 184 -10.62 -6.18 -19.07
N ASP A 185 -10.40 -4.86 -19.17
CA ASP A 185 -11.15 -3.87 -18.40
C ASP A 185 -12.61 -3.77 -18.83
N ILE A 186 -12.99 -4.39 -19.95
CA ILE A 186 -14.41 -4.55 -20.33
C ILE A 186 -15.25 -5.23 -19.24
N LEU A 187 -14.61 -5.96 -18.31
CA LEU A 187 -15.24 -6.62 -17.17
C LEU A 187 -15.69 -5.63 -16.09
N CYS A 188 -15.01 -4.51 -15.92
CA CYS A 188 -15.19 -3.56 -14.81
C CYS A 188 -15.45 -2.12 -15.29
N LEU A 189 -15.20 -1.83 -16.56
CA LEU A 189 -15.52 -0.57 -17.21
C LEU A 189 -17.01 -0.52 -17.56
N HIS A 190 -17.61 0.62 -17.28
CA HIS A 190 -19.01 0.92 -17.53
C HIS A 190 -19.13 2.26 -18.26
N VAL A 191 -20.32 2.54 -18.78
CA VAL A 191 -20.65 3.84 -19.37
C VAL A 191 -21.95 4.39 -18.78
N ASP A 192 -21.95 5.67 -18.39
CA ASP A 192 -23.14 6.35 -17.89
C ASP A 192 -24.09 6.77 -19.02
N ALA A 193 -25.29 7.23 -18.67
CA ALA A 193 -26.29 7.70 -19.65
C ALA A 193 -25.80 8.91 -20.49
N ARG A 194 -24.76 9.62 -20.05
CA ARG A 194 -24.14 10.75 -20.74
C ARG A 194 -23.00 10.30 -21.66
N GLY A 195 -22.62 9.02 -21.67
CA GLY A 195 -21.53 8.49 -22.48
C GLY A 195 -20.15 8.62 -21.84
N MET A 196 -20.09 8.83 -20.53
CA MET A 196 -18.84 8.92 -19.78
C MET A 196 -18.45 7.57 -19.22
N LEU A 197 -17.18 7.22 -19.39
CA LEU A 197 -16.62 5.96 -18.92
C LEU A 197 -16.27 6.05 -17.44
N PHE A 198 -16.55 4.99 -16.69
CA PHE A 198 -16.16 4.87 -15.29
C PHE A 198 -15.83 3.43 -14.95
N TYR A 199 -14.96 3.25 -13.96
CA TYR A 199 -14.62 1.96 -13.41
C TYR A 199 -15.52 1.61 -12.23
N ARG A 200 -15.91 0.34 -12.19
CA ARG A 200 -16.44 -0.32 -11.01
C ARG A 200 -15.43 -1.36 -10.55
N CYS A 201 -14.65 -1.01 -9.55
CA CYS A 201 -13.51 -1.80 -9.11
C CYS A 201 -13.92 -2.85 -8.07
N ASN A 202 -13.48 -4.08 -8.29
CA ASN A 202 -13.63 -5.17 -7.34
C ASN A 202 -12.22 -5.63 -6.91
N LEU A 203 -11.46 -4.71 -6.30
CA LEU A 203 -10.11 -4.98 -5.81
C LEU A 203 -10.12 -6.24 -4.93
N ILE A 204 -9.23 -7.17 -5.23
CA ILE A 204 -9.21 -8.47 -4.55
C ILE A 204 -8.38 -8.31 -3.28
N ASP A 205 -9.04 -8.39 -2.13
CA ASP A 205 -8.33 -8.49 -0.87
C ASP A 205 -7.78 -9.92 -0.68
N GLN A 206 -6.46 -10.03 -0.54
CA GLN A 206 -5.80 -11.31 -0.28
C GLN A 206 -5.58 -11.58 1.21
N GLU A 207 -5.89 -10.65 2.13
CA GLU A 207 -5.65 -10.86 3.56
C GLU A 207 -6.76 -10.33 4.47
N SER A 208 -7.57 -11.26 5.01
CA SER A 208 -8.40 -10.93 6.17
C SER A 208 -7.51 -10.72 7.41
N SER A 209 -7.44 -9.51 7.97
CA SER A 209 -6.96 -9.35 9.34
C SER A 209 -8.10 -9.71 10.32
N ALA A 210 -7.79 -10.48 11.36
CA ALA A 210 -8.74 -10.67 12.46
C ALA A 210 -8.61 -9.46 13.39
N ALA A 211 -9.69 -8.71 13.57
CA ALA A 211 -9.75 -7.59 14.50
C ALA A 211 -9.26 -8.04 15.90
N ALA A 212 -8.15 -7.46 16.35
CA ALA A 212 -7.66 -7.64 17.71
C ALA A 212 -8.43 -6.70 18.62
N THR A 213 -9.24 -7.23 19.53
CA THR A 213 -9.89 -6.44 20.57
C THR A 213 -8.85 -6.01 21.61
N VAL A 214 -8.43 -4.74 21.56
CA VAL A 214 -7.64 -4.08 22.62
C VAL A 214 -8.58 -3.15 23.39
N ALA A 215 -8.41 -3.08 24.72
CA ALA A 215 -9.23 -2.22 25.57
C ALA A 215 -8.80 -0.74 25.43
N PRO A 216 -9.74 0.22 25.42
CA PRO A 216 -9.44 1.60 25.08
C PRO A 216 -8.62 2.31 26.18
N PRO A 217 -7.52 3.01 25.83
CA PRO A 217 -7.02 4.10 26.65
C PRO A 217 -7.99 5.30 26.63
N THR A 218 -7.82 6.22 27.57
CA THR A 218 -8.75 7.35 27.77
C THR A 218 -8.60 8.37 26.64
N ALA A 219 -9.61 8.41 25.76
CA ALA A 219 -9.56 8.97 24.41
C ALA A 219 -9.42 10.50 24.30
N ALA A 220 -8.69 10.95 23.28
CA ALA A 220 -9.02 12.19 22.61
C ALA A 220 -10.20 11.92 21.66
N ILE A 221 -11.25 12.72 21.76
CA ILE A 221 -12.48 12.52 20.97
C ILE A 221 -12.59 13.74 20.04
N LEU A 222 -12.24 13.58 18.77
CA LEU A 222 -12.38 14.64 17.77
C LEU A 222 -13.73 14.52 17.07
N PRO A 223 -14.55 15.59 17.01
CA PRO A 223 -15.76 15.59 16.21
C PRO A 223 -15.44 15.31 14.74
N ILE A 224 -16.26 14.51 14.08
CA ILE A 224 -16.09 14.18 12.65
C ILE A 224 -16.14 15.42 11.74
N SER A 225 -16.86 16.46 12.17
CA SER A 225 -16.85 17.77 11.50
C SER A 225 -15.49 18.49 11.52
N THR A 226 -14.53 17.97 12.28
CA THR A 226 -13.17 18.51 12.47
C THR A 226 -12.15 17.36 12.46
N PRO A 227 -11.94 16.70 11.30
CA PRO A 227 -10.96 15.62 11.18
C PRO A 227 -9.54 16.13 11.49
N PRO A 228 -8.58 15.23 11.76
CA PRO A 228 -7.18 15.63 11.79
C PRO A 228 -6.78 16.18 10.42
N ILE A 229 -6.16 17.37 10.41
CA ILE A 229 -5.80 18.09 9.19
C ILE A 229 -4.36 17.76 8.81
N TYR A 230 -4.19 17.17 7.64
CA TYR A 230 -2.91 16.86 7.04
C TYR A 230 -2.78 17.49 5.65
N HIS A 231 -1.56 17.84 5.28
CA HIS A 231 -1.21 18.38 3.96
C HIS A 231 0.18 17.88 3.58
N SER A 232 0.29 17.23 2.43
CA SER A 232 1.59 16.81 1.89
C SER A 232 2.30 17.95 1.17
N ARG A 233 1.56 18.96 0.72
CA ARG A 233 2.09 20.15 0.03
C ARG A 233 1.12 21.34 0.11
N PRO A 234 0.98 22.02 1.26
CA PRO A 234 -0.03 23.08 1.49
C PRO A 234 -0.07 24.24 0.46
N GLY A 235 1.00 24.45 -0.31
CA GLY A 235 1.11 25.50 -1.33
C GLY A 235 0.82 25.06 -2.76
N SER A 236 0.43 23.80 -3.00
CA SER A 236 0.09 23.33 -4.35
C SER A 236 -1.25 23.90 -4.82
N THR A 237 -1.34 24.22 -6.11
CA THR A 237 -2.60 24.59 -6.77
C THR A 237 -3.45 23.37 -7.12
N ASN A 238 -2.84 22.19 -7.25
CA ASN A 238 -3.58 20.94 -7.38
C ASN A 238 -3.73 20.34 -5.98
N LYS A 239 -4.92 19.86 -5.66
CA LYS A 239 -5.20 19.18 -4.39
C LYS A 239 -5.98 17.89 -4.64
N VAL A 240 -5.85 16.93 -3.74
CA VAL A 240 -6.80 15.82 -3.62
C VAL A 240 -7.24 15.74 -2.17
N PHE A 241 -8.54 15.91 -1.95
CA PHE A 241 -9.16 15.82 -0.64
C PHE A 241 -9.57 14.37 -0.36
N LEU A 242 -9.03 13.82 0.72
CA LEU A 242 -9.40 12.53 1.28
C LEU A 242 -10.50 12.75 2.32
N ASP A 243 -11.73 12.45 1.94
CA ASP A 243 -12.91 12.76 2.72
C ASP A 243 -13.33 11.58 3.59
N PHE A 244 -12.91 11.63 4.86
CA PHE A 244 -13.31 10.68 5.91
C PHE A 244 -14.55 11.15 6.68
N ASN A 245 -15.06 12.35 6.39
CA ASN A 245 -16.08 13.00 7.20
C ASN A 245 -17.50 12.58 6.81
N GLY A 246 -17.65 11.96 5.64
CA GLY A 246 -18.93 11.76 5.00
C GLY A 246 -19.60 13.09 4.62
N GLY A 247 -20.89 13.02 4.30
CA GLY A 247 -21.69 14.19 3.98
C GLY A 247 -22.61 14.02 2.78
N ALA A 248 -23.25 15.12 2.40
CA ALA A 248 -24.23 15.12 1.32
C ALA A 248 -23.58 15.12 -0.06
N ILE A 249 -23.97 14.17 -0.91
CA ILE A 249 -23.53 14.08 -2.30
C ILE A 249 -24.75 14.29 -3.19
N SER A 250 -24.75 15.41 -3.92
CA SER A 250 -25.88 15.84 -4.75
C SER A 250 -25.40 16.58 -5.98
N GLY A 251 -26.19 16.52 -7.05
CA GLY A 251 -25.93 17.29 -8.28
C GLY A 251 -24.74 16.78 -9.10
N THR A 252 -24.22 15.59 -8.82
CA THR A 252 -23.13 14.97 -9.58
C THR A 252 -23.70 13.95 -10.57
N ALA A 253 -22.89 13.49 -11.52
CA ALA A 253 -23.25 12.50 -12.51
C ALA A 253 -23.68 11.18 -11.87
N TRP A 254 -23.15 10.87 -10.68
CA TRP A 254 -23.54 9.69 -9.89
C TRP A 254 -25.02 9.70 -9.54
N ASN A 255 -25.61 10.86 -9.23
CA ASN A 255 -27.01 10.97 -8.79
C ASN A 255 -28.04 10.57 -9.86
N GLY A 256 -27.63 10.30 -11.11
CA GLY A 256 -28.53 10.03 -12.23
C GLY A 256 -29.27 11.28 -12.71
N ASN A 257 -30.28 11.13 -13.57
CA ASN A 257 -31.18 12.24 -13.92
C ASN A 257 -32.56 12.07 -13.25
N PRO A 258 -33.21 13.16 -12.81
CA PRO A 258 -34.56 13.08 -12.26
C PRO A 258 -35.53 12.35 -13.19
N GLY A 259 -36.11 11.24 -12.70
CA GLY A 259 -37.05 10.40 -13.45
C GLY A 259 -36.45 9.10 -14.00
N ASP A 260 -35.12 8.95 -13.96
CA ASP A 260 -34.45 7.67 -14.20
C ASP A 260 -34.67 6.73 -13.00
N SER A 261 -34.66 5.41 -13.23
CA SER A 261 -34.95 4.41 -12.18
C SER A 261 -33.86 4.26 -11.13
N ASP A 262 -32.65 4.74 -11.44
CA ASP A 262 -31.45 4.76 -10.60
C ASP A 262 -31.17 6.14 -9.99
N TYR A 263 -32.09 7.10 -10.16
CA TYR A 263 -31.94 8.44 -9.63
C TYR A 263 -32.04 8.49 -8.10
N VAL A 264 -31.01 9.05 -7.47
CA VAL A 264 -31.01 9.41 -6.05
C VAL A 264 -30.65 10.88 -5.93
N ALA A 265 -31.58 11.70 -5.44
CA ALA A 265 -31.40 13.15 -5.39
C ALA A 265 -30.20 13.58 -4.52
N THR A 266 -29.98 12.88 -3.41
CA THR A 266 -28.87 13.14 -2.49
C THR A 266 -28.60 11.88 -1.69
N TRP A 267 -27.34 11.44 -1.70
CA TRP A 267 -26.84 10.47 -0.72
C TRP A 267 -26.30 11.20 0.50
N GLN A 268 -26.46 10.60 1.67
CA GLN A 268 -25.80 11.04 2.90
C GLN A 268 -24.70 10.04 3.21
N ALA A 269 -23.54 10.21 2.57
CA ALA A 269 -22.37 9.39 2.82
C ALA A 269 -22.03 9.43 4.31
N LYS A 270 -21.76 8.27 4.88
CA LYS A 270 -21.36 8.15 6.27
C LYS A 270 -19.87 8.49 6.43
N PRO A 271 -19.47 9.00 7.60
CA PRO A 271 -18.06 9.12 7.92
C PRO A 271 -17.41 7.76 8.10
N TYR A 272 -16.10 7.72 7.94
CA TYR A 272 -15.29 6.55 8.29
C TYR A 272 -15.48 6.19 9.75
N SER A 273 -15.84 4.92 10.02
CA SER A 273 -15.93 4.44 11.39
C SER A 273 -15.62 2.94 11.52
N THR A 274 -14.78 2.60 12.47
CA THR A 274 -14.42 1.22 12.83
C THR A 274 -15.11 0.73 14.11
N ASP A 275 -15.64 1.64 14.93
CA ASP A 275 -16.35 1.32 16.17
C ASP A 275 -17.87 1.58 16.11
N GLY A 276 -18.34 2.20 15.03
CA GLY A 276 -19.74 2.54 14.76
C GLY A 276 -20.20 3.89 15.36
N ASP A 277 -19.31 4.70 15.95
CA ASP A 277 -19.60 6.07 16.36
C ASP A 277 -19.44 7.06 15.19
N GLU A 278 -20.55 7.31 14.48
CA GLU A 278 -20.60 8.26 13.37
C GLU A 278 -20.65 9.75 13.83
N ALA A 279 -20.34 10.08 15.10
CA ALA A 279 -20.25 11.46 15.58
C ALA A 279 -18.82 11.90 15.91
N PHE A 280 -17.95 10.96 16.29
CA PHE A 280 -16.58 11.26 16.72
C PHE A 280 -15.58 10.23 16.21
N PHE A 281 -14.39 10.69 15.86
CA PHE A 281 -13.25 9.80 15.62
C PHE A 281 -12.64 9.37 16.96
N SER A 282 -12.48 8.07 17.13
CA SER A 282 -11.69 7.42 18.17
C SER A 282 -10.18 7.58 17.91
N ASP A 283 -9.35 7.37 18.94
CA ASP A 283 -7.88 7.43 18.79
C ASP A 283 -7.36 6.44 17.72
N ASP A 284 -8.01 5.27 17.60
CA ASP A 284 -7.66 4.25 16.60
C ASP A 284 -8.01 4.74 15.18
N GLU A 285 -9.18 5.35 14.98
CA GLU A 285 -9.55 5.94 13.69
C GLU A 285 -8.69 7.15 13.31
N LEU A 286 -8.28 7.96 14.29
CA LEU A 286 -7.34 9.07 14.05
C LEU A 286 -5.98 8.58 13.57
N GLU A 287 -5.52 7.47 14.13
CA GLU A 287 -4.30 6.80 13.69
C GLU A 287 -4.48 6.19 12.29
N ASP A 288 -5.60 5.50 12.02
CA ASP A 288 -5.95 4.96 10.71
C ASP A 288 -5.93 6.04 9.62
N ILE A 289 -6.59 7.19 9.88
CA ILE A 289 -6.63 8.33 8.96
C ILE A 289 -5.21 8.85 8.68
N ARG A 290 -4.36 8.97 9.70
CA ARG A 290 -2.95 9.37 9.53
C ARG A 290 -2.21 8.40 8.61
N ILE A 291 -2.33 7.10 8.84
CA ILE A 291 -1.63 6.04 8.09
C ILE A 291 -2.08 6.02 6.63
N VAL A 292 -3.40 6.10 6.40
CA VAL A 292 -3.96 6.12 5.05
C VAL A 292 -3.50 7.38 4.32
N TRP A 293 -3.53 8.54 4.98
CA TRP A 293 -3.02 9.78 4.41
C TRP A 293 -1.52 9.70 4.08
N GLU A 294 -0.68 9.14 4.96
CA GLU A 294 0.77 9.01 4.73
C GLU A 294 1.09 8.15 3.50
N ARG A 295 0.36 7.03 3.31
CA ARG A 295 0.52 6.16 2.14
C ARG A 295 0.13 6.86 0.83
N VAL A 296 -1.05 7.47 0.81
CA VAL A 296 -1.52 8.19 -0.39
C VAL A 296 -0.63 9.41 -0.66
N ALA A 297 -0.15 10.09 0.38
CA ALA A 297 0.80 11.19 0.25
C ALA A 297 2.14 10.73 -0.34
N GLU A 298 2.62 9.53 -0.02
CA GLU A 298 3.82 8.95 -0.62
C GLU A 298 3.60 8.58 -2.09
N ASP A 299 2.49 7.93 -2.43
CA ASP A 299 2.16 7.58 -3.83
C ASP A 299 2.20 8.82 -4.74
N PHE A 300 1.74 9.96 -4.22
CA PHE A 300 1.73 11.24 -4.93
C PHE A 300 2.92 12.15 -4.61
N ALA A 301 3.88 11.73 -3.78
CA ALA A 301 5.03 12.52 -3.38
C ALA A 301 5.83 13.09 -4.56
N PRO A 302 6.02 12.38 -5.70
CA PRO A 302 6.73 12.91 -6.87
C PRO A 302 6.06 14.11 -7.54
N PHE A 303 4.76 14.32 -7.34
CA PHE A 303 3.96 15.24 -8.14
C PHE A 303 3.62 16.55 -7.40
N ASN A 304 3.36 17.61 -8.15
CA ASN A 304 2.94 18.89 -7.61
C ASN A 304 1.44 18.86 -7.28
N ILE A 305 1.11 18.16 -6.20
CA ILE A 305 -0.24 18.01 -5.63
C ILE A 305 -0.18 18.04 -4.10
N ASP A 306 -1.22 18.58 -3.48
CA ASP A 306 -1.46 18.52 -2.04
C ASP A 306 -2.49 17.43 -1.75
N VAL A 307 -2.03 16.25 -1.32
CA VAL A 307 -2.88 15.24 -0.67
C VAL A 307 -3.24 15.76 0.71
N THR A 308 -4.53 15.96 0.97
CA THR A 308 -5.00 16.60 2.20
C THR A 308 -6.28 15.98 2.76
N THR A 309 -6.43 16.03 4.07
CA THR A 309 -7.69 15.74 4.80
C THR A 309 -8.42 17.03 5.21
N GLU A 310 -7.89 18.20 4.85
CA GLU A 310 -8.60 19.47 5.02
C GLU A 310 -9.73 19.55 3.98
N ALA A 311 -10.95 19.79 4.46
CA ALA A 311 -12.08 20.02 3.56
C ALA A 311 -11.83 21.24 2.67
N ILE A 312 -11.99 21.05 1.37
CA ILE A 312 -11.77 22.09 0.36
C ILE A 312 -13.09 22.56 -0.24
N SER A 313 -13.18 23.84 -0.59
CA SER A 313 -14.36 24.38 -1.26
C SER A 313 -14.33 24.00 -2.73
N LEU A 314 -15.09 22.96 -3.06
CA LEU A 314 -15.22 22.41 -4.41
C LEU A 314 -16.25 23.22 -5.21
N GLY A 315 -15.78 24.15 -6.03
CA GLY A 315 -16.61 25.05 -6.82
C GLY A 315 -17.08 24.47 -8.17
N PRO A 316 -18.04 25.13 -8.85
CA PRO A 316 -18.55 24.67 -10.15
C PRO A 316 -17.54 24.79 -11.30
N ASP A 317 -16.49 25.60 -11.16
CA ASP A 317 -15.43 25.78 -12.16
C ASP A 317 -14.10 25.14 -11.69
N ASP A 318 -14.17 24.24 -10.70
CA ASP A 318 -13.00 23.65 -10.06
C ASP A 318 -12.61 22.33 -10.70
N ASP A 319 -11.60 22.39 -11.57
CA ASP A 319 -11.03 21.25 -12.28
C ASP A 319 -9.68 20.76 -11.71
N ARG A 320 -9.13 21.44 -10.69
CA ARG A 320 -7.80 21.13 -10.11
C ARG A 320 -7.83 20.55 -8.71
N HIS A 321 -9.01 20.43 -8.11
CA HIS A 321 -9.18 19.82 -6.80
C HIS A 321 -9.96 18.51 -6.88
N GLY A 322 -9.22 17.41 -6.71
CA GLY A 322 -9.72 16.05 -6.58
C GLY A 322 -10.46 15.82 -5.27
N HIS A 323 -11.40 14.88 -5.30
CA HIS A 323 -12.18 14.47 -4.12
C HIS A 323 -12.36 12.96 -4.15
N VAL A 324 -11.86 12.29 -3.12
CA VAL A 324 -12.09 10.87 -2.86
C VAL A 324 -12.93 10.75 -1.59
N MET A 325 -14.11 10.16 -1.71
CA MET A 325 -15.04 9.92 -0.61
C MET A 325 -14.79 8.52 -0.03
N ILE A 326 -14.44 8.46 1.24
CA ILE A 326 -14.28 7.21 2.00
C ILE A 326 -15.57 6.98 2.79
N THR A 327 -16.32 5.94 2.45
CA THR A 327 -17.64 5.71 3.06
C THR A 327 -18.15 4.27 2.88
N GLU A 328 -19.01 3.82 3.77
CA GLU A 328 -19.69 2.51 3.68
C GLU A 328 -20.55 2.35 2.40
N THR A 329 -20.95 1.11 2.12
CA THR A 329 -21.84 0.78 0.98
C THR A 329 -23.29 1.25 1.13
N ILE A 330 -23.71 1.68 2.32
CA ILE A 330 -25.07 2.13 2.64
C ILE A 330 -24.98 3.50 3.31
N ASP A 331 -25.74 4.46 2.82
CA ASP A 331 -25.77 5.83 3.32
C ASP A 331 -26.50 5.93 4.69
N ALA A 332 -26.45 7.10 5.33
CA ALA A 332 -27.08 7.33 6.63
C ALA A 332 -28.61 7.19 6.64
N ASN A 333 -29.28 7.21 5.48
CA ASN A 333 -30.72 7.00 5.34
C ASN A 333 -31.10 5.56 4.99
N GLY A 334 -30.12 4.65 4.87
CA GLY A 334 -30.35 3.27 4.44
C GLY A 334 -30.46 3.10 2.92
N GLU A 335 -30.10 4.12 2.14
CA GLU A 335 -30.02 4.04 0.68
C GLU A 335 -28.68 3.40 0.27
N ALA A 336 -28.69 2.59 -0.78
CA ALA A 336 -27.44 2.05 -1.29
C ALA A 336 -26.60 3.17 -1.90
N MET A 337 -25.32 3.25 -1.52
CA MET A 337 -24.37 4.12 -2.20
C MET A 337 -24.21 3.69 -3.67
N PRO A 338 -23.78 4.60 -4.58
CA PRO A 338 -23.65 4.28 -5.99
C PRO A 338 -22.82 3.00 -6.19
N HIS A 339 -23.37 2.05 -6.96
CA HIS A 339 -22.73 0.76 -7.22
C HIS A 339 -22.30 -0.03 -5.95
N ALA A 340 -23.07 0.07 -4.87
CA ALA A 340 -22.90 -0.68 -3.62
C ALA A 340 -22.51 -2.15 -3.90
N GLY A 341 -21.32 -2.53 -3.40
CA GLY A 341 -20.70 -3.84 -3.66
C GLY A 341 -19.43 -3.77 -4.52
N ALA A 342 -19.12 -2.60 -5.10
CA ALA A 342 -17.75 -2.32 -5.55
C ALA A 342 -16.83 -2.04 -4.35
N ALA A 343 -15.54 -2.28 -4.51
CA ALA A 343 -14.51 -1.79 -3.61
C ALA A 343 -14.33 -0.28 -3.76
N GLY A 344 -14.31 0.20 -5.00
CA GLY A 344 -14.24 1.62 -5.35
C GLY A 344 -14.86 1.87 -6.72
N ILE A 345 -15.20 3.13 -6.98
CA ILE A 345 -15.68 3.57 -8.29
C ILE A 345 -15.12 4.96 -8.63
N ALA A 346 -14.78 5.15 -9.90
CA ALA A 346 -14.26 6.43 -10.38
C ALA A 346 -14.54 6.64 -11.86
N TYR A 347 -14.93 7.86 -12.22
CA TYR A 347 -14.96 8.27 -13.62
C TYR A 347 -13.54 8.34 -14.20
N LEU A 348 -13.39 7.92 -15.44
CA LEU A 348 -12.10 7.78 -16.11
C LEU A 348 -11.71 9.06 -16.86
N SER A 349 -10.50 9.56 -16.58
CA SER A 349 -9.88 10.69 -17.31
C SER A 349 -10.77 11.95 -17.29
N VAL A 350 -11.20 12.35 -16.09
CA VAL A 350 -12.07 13.50 -15.84
C VAL A 350 -11.36 14.63 -15.08
N PHE A 351 -10.25 14.36 -14.39
CA PHE A 351 -9.50 15.39 -13.68
C PHE A 351 -8.90 16.42 -14.65
N ALA A 352 -8.82 17.69 -14.22
CA ALA A 352 -8.36 18.82 -15.05
C ALA A 352 -9.19 19.09 -16.31
N GLN A 353 -10.40 18.52 -16.40
CA GLN A 353 -11.38 18.84 -17.43
C GLN A 353 -12.36 19.88 -16.89
N SER A 354 -12.86 20.76 -17.76
CA SER A 354 -13.79 21.84 -17.38
C SER A 354 -15.14 21.37 -16.83
N TYR A 355 -15.39 20.07 -16.85
CA TYR A 355 -16.59 19.42 -16.36
C TYR A 355 -16.32 18.52 -15.13
N TYR A 356 -15.11 18.52 -14.57
CA TYR A 356 -14.72 17.61 -13.49
C TYR A 356 -15.64 17.68 -12.26
N GLN A 357 -16.17 18.87 -11.95
CA GLN A 357 -17.11 19.11 -10.87
C GLN A 357 -18.34 18.21 -10.91
N ASP A 358 -18.76 17.77 -12.11
CA ASP A 358 -19.92 16.90 -12.29
C ASP A 358 -19.56 15.42 -12.07
N TYR A 359 -18.28 15.05 -12.14
CA TYR A 359 -17.81 13.65 -12.14
C TYR A 359 -16.98 13.27 -10.91
N ARG A 360 -17.10 14.06 -9.85
CA ARG A 360 -16.54 13.79 -8.51
C ARG A 360 -17.67 13.53 -7.50
N PRO A 361 -17.41 12.88 -6.35
CA PRO A 361 -16.13 12.28 -5.95
C PRO A 361 -15.84 10.97 -6.70
N ALA A 362 -14.58 10.52 -6.63
CA ALA A 362 -14.29 9.09 -6.69
C ALA A 362 -14.65 8.48 -5.32
N PHE A 363 -15.13 7.23 -5.28
CA PHE A 363 -15.53 6.59 -4.03
C PHE A 363 -14.61 5.43 -3.70
N MET A 364 -14.28 5.32 -2.43
CA MET A 364 -13.61 4.16 -1.87
C MET A 364 -14.42 3.64 -0.67
N ASN A 365 -14.76 2.36 -0.69
CA ASN A 365 -15.35 1.70 0.45
C ASN A 365 -14.30 1.56 1.56
N GLU A 366 -14.70 1.69 2.83
CA GLU A 366 -13.82 1.70 4.00
C GLU A 366 -12.91 0.44 4.11
N GLY A 367 -13.26 -0.61 3.37
CA GLY A 367 -12.36 -1.73 3.10
C GLY A 367 -12.10 -2.60 4.33
N SER A 368 -11.26 -3.61 4.15
CA SER A 368 -10.95 -4.61 5.19
C SER A 368 -9.60 -4.36 5.90
N THR A 369 -8.72 -3.56 5.30
CA THR A 369 -7.39 -3.21 5.83
C THR A 369 -6.99 -1.79 5.40
N LEU A 370 -6.14 -1.13 6.19
CA LEU A 370 -5.65 0.22 5.86
C LEU A 370 -4.81 0.28 4.59
N GLN A 371 -4.04 -0.79 4.28
CA GLN A 371 -3.29 -0.83 3.02
C GLN A 371 -4.25 -0.92 1.83
N PHE A 372 -5.28 -1.77 1.93
CA PHE A 372 -6.29 -1.88 0.88
C PHE A 372 -7.02 -0.54 0.68
N LEU A 373 -7.39 0.13 1.77
CA LEU A 373 -8.04 1.43 1.73
C LEU A 373 -7.15 2.49 1.08
N ALA A 374 -5.89 2.63 1.52
CA ALA A 374 -4.95 3.60 0.96
C ALA A 374 -4.65 3.35 -0.52
N LEU A 375 -4.37 2.09 -0.88
CA LEU A 375 -4.17 1.68 -2.26
C LEU A 375 -5.38 2.04 -3.12
N GLY A 376 -6.58 1.69 -2.65
CA GLY A 376 -7.83 1.96 -3.35
C GLY A 376 -8.05 3.45 -3.56
N ILE A 377 -7.76 4.29 -2.58
CA ILE A 377 -7.84 5.76 -2.73
C ILE A 377 -6.93 6.25 -3.87
N SER A 378 -5.66 5.83 -3.89
CA SER A 378 -4.72 6.19 -4.96
C SER A 378 -5.15 5.63 -6.31
N HIS A 379 -5.68 4.40 -6.35
CA HIS A 379 -6.17 3.72 -7.54
C HIS A 379 -7.38 4.43 -8.16
N GLU A 380 -8.40 4.75 -7.35
CA GLU A 380 -9.61 5.43 -7.82
C GLU A 380 -9.31 6.86 -8.28
N PHE A 381 -8.42 7.57 -7.60
CA PHE A 381 -7.95 8.86 -8.10
C PHE A 381 -7.07 8.70 -9.36
N GLY A 382 -6.32 7.60 -9.48
CA GLY A 382 -5.59 7.21 -10.70
C GLY A 382 -6.52 7.11 -11.92
N HIS A 383 -7.73 6.55 -11.76
CA HIS A 383 -8.73 6.56 -12.83
C HIS A 383 -9.17 7.98 -13.21
N ASN A 384 -9.42 8.87 -12.24
CA ASN A 384 -9.71 10.28 -12.54
C ASN A 384 -8.59 10.93 -13.37
N LEU A 385 -7.33 10.55 -13.14
CA LEU A 385 -6.14 11.01 -13.87
C LEU A 385 -5.95 10.31 -15.24
N GLY A 386 -6.71 9.26 -15.54
CA GLY A 386 -6.72 8.59 -16.84
C GLY A 386 -6.01 7.24 -16.90
N LEU A 387 -5.68 6.65 -15.75
CA LEU A 387 -5.07 5.34 -15.68
C LEU A 387 -6.11 4.22 -15.77
N SER A 388 -5.75 3.17 -16.50
CA SER A 388 -6.51 1.92 -16.61
C SER A 388 -5.87 0.86 -15.72
N HIS A 389 -6.49 -0.32 -15.55
CA HIS A 389 -5.91 -1.33 -14.68
C HIS A 389 -4.61 -1.93 -15.24
N ASP A 390 -3.75 -2.33 -14.31
CA ASP A 390 -2.59 -3.16 -14.59
C ASP A 390 -2.95 -4.62 -14.32
N ALA A 391 -2.99 -5.45 -15.37
CA ALA A 391 -3.24 -6.87 -15.30
C ALA A 391 -2.17 -7.69 -16.06
N THR A 392 -2.37 -9.00 -16.12
CA THR A 392 -1.62 -9.86 -17.02
C THR A 392 -2.45 -10.24 -18.26
N VAL A 393 -1.78 -10.55 -19.36
CA VAL A 393 -2.42 -11.09 -20.55
C VAL A 393 -3.14 -12.39 -20.17
N GLY A 394 -4.46 -12.43 -20.43
CA GLY A 394 -5.29 -13.56 -20.04
C GLY A 394 -5.72 -13.54 -18.57
N SER A 395 -5.60 -12.41 -17.86
CA SER A 395 -6.25 -12.24 -16.55
C SER A 395 -7.76 -12.43 -16.66
N SER A 396 -8.35 -13.06 -15.65
CA SER A 396 -9.79 -13.23 -15.48
C SER A 396 -10.45 -12.10 -14.69
N THR A 397 -9.66 -11.23 -14.04
CA THR A 397 -10.15 -10.25 -13.07
C THR A 397 -9.87 -8.81 -13.47
N GLY A 398 -8.97 -8.59 -14.44
CA GLY A 398 -8.51 -7.26 -14.82
C GLY A 398 -7.44 -6.68 -13.89
N TYR A 399 -6.95 -7.47 -12.93
CA TYR A 399 -5.92 -7.02 -11.99
C TYR A 399 -4.71 -7.95 -11.96
N TYR A 400 -3.53 -7.37 -11.77
CA TYR A 400 -2.32 -8.07 -11.41
C TYR A 400 -2.06 -7.93 -9.91
N SER A 401 -1.98 -9.06 -9.21
CA SER A 401 -1.74 -9.08 -7.75
C SER A 401 -0.27 -8.99 -7.37
N GLY A 402 0.62 -8.76 -8.33
CA GLY A 402 2.06 -8.69 -8.11
C GLY A 402 2.73 -10.03 -7.88
N HIS A 403 3.94 -9.95 -7.33
CA HIS A 403 4.82 -11.10 -7.11
C HIS A 403 5.88 -10.82 -6.03
N GLY A 404 6.72 -11.82 -5.78
CA GLY A 404 7.79 -11.74 -4.78
C GLY A 404 7.30 -11.95 -3.35
N SER A 405 8.23 -11.80 -2.41
CA SER A 405 8.02 -11.99 -0.97
C SER A 405 8.94 -11.07 -0.18
N GLY A 406 8.57 -10.73 1.06
CA GLY A 406 9.36 -9.83 1.91
C GLY A 406 9.30 -8.37 1.44
N GLU A 407 10.23 -7.54 1.90
CA GLU A 407 10.27 -6.10 1.61
C GLU A 407 10.37 -5.78 0.12
N THR A 408 10.96 -6.67 -0.68
CA THR A 408 11.07 -6.51 -2.13
C THR A 408 9.92 -7.17 -2.91
N SER A 409 8.83 -7.55 -2.24
CA SER A 409 7.59 -7.96 -2.93
C SER A 409 6.90 -6.75 -3.54
N TRP A 410 6.39 -6.88 -4.76
CA TRP A 410 5.92 -5.74 -5.55
C TRP A 410 4.62 -6.02 -6.32
N ALA A 411 3.81 -4.97 -6.47
CA ALA A 411 2.66 -4.92 -7.37
C ALA A 411 2.43 -3.46 -7.83
N PRO A 412 1.78 -3.25 -8.99
CA PRO A 412 1.41 -1.91 -9.44
C PRO A 412 0.20 -1.36 -8.67
N ILE A 413 0.14 -0.04 -8.48
CA ILE A 413 -1.00 0.66 -7.83
C ILE A 413 -2.31 0.42 -8.60
N MET A 414 -2.25 0.44 -9.94
CA MET A 414 -3.41 0.15 -10.80
C MET A 414 -3.74 -1.35 -10.91
N GLY A 415 -3.06 -2.21 -10.15
CA GLY A 415 -3.36 -3.63 -10.00
C GLY A 415 -4.13 -3.92 -8.70
N SER A 416 -3.73 -4.99 -8.01
CA SER A 416 -4.29 -5.39 -6.71
C SER A 416 -3.16 -5.73 -5.74
N SER A 417 -2.53 -4.69 -5.19
CA SER A 417 -1.27 -4.78 -4.44
C SER A 417 -1.42 -4.94 -2.91
N SER A 418 -2.63 -5.10 -2.37
CA SER A 418 -2.92 -5.00 -0.92
C SER A 418 -2.19 -5.99 0.01
N SER A 419 -1.36 -6.89 -0.55
CA SER A 419 -0.52 -7.83 0.19
C SER A 419 0.99 -7.70 -0.10
N ARG A 420 1.44 -6.62 -0.73
CA ARG A 420 2.85 -6.38 -1.09
C ARG A 420 3.49 -5.31 -0.23
N PHE A 421 4.80 -5.35 -0.08
CA PHE A 421 5.55 -4.35 0.69
C PHE A 421 5.81 -3.09 -0.12
N MET A 422 6.07 -3.26 -1.40
CA MET A 422 6.23 -2.19 -2.37
C MET A 422 5.02 -2.20 -3.29
N ASP A 423 4.38 -1.04 -3.44
CA ASP A 423 3.44 -0.76 -4.50
C ASP A 423 3.87 0.52 -5.20
N THR A 424 3.78 0.63 -6.52
CA THR A 424 4.25 1.83 -7.25
C THR A 424 3.38 2.08 -8.47
N TRP A 425 3.45 3.31 -9.00
CA TRP A 425 3.05 3.57 -10.38
C TRP A 425 3.89 2.72 -11.35
N SER A 426 3.32 2.41 -12.51
CA SER A 426 3.82 1.38 -13.41
C SER A 426 3.93 1.86 -14.86
N LYS A 427 4.60 1.05 -15.67
CA LYS A 427 4.55 1.15 -17.14
C LYS A 427 4.55 -0.22 -17.82
N GLY A 428 4.00 -1.21 -17.13
CA GLY A 428 3.94 -2.59 -17.63
C GLY A 428 5.28 -3.32 -17.62
N GLU A 429 6.23 -2.94 -16.74
CA GLU A 429 7.55 -3.59 -16.64
C GLU A 429 7.52 -4.91 -15.83
N TYR A 430 6.49 -5.73 -16.02
CA TYR A 430 6.36 -7.03 -15.39
C TYR A 430 5.94 -8.11 -16.39
N PHE A 431 6.22 -9.37 -16.03
CA PHE A 431 5.98 -10.51 -16.91
C PHE A 431 4.51 -10.60 -17.33
N ASN A 432 4.29 -10.64 -18.65
CA ASN A 432 2.97 -10.67 -19.28
C ASN A 432 2.06 -9.48 -18.95
N ALA A 433 2.60 -8.29 -18.66
CA ALA A 433 1.77 -7.08 -18.56
C ALA A 433 0.85 -6.91 -19.79
N ASN A 434 -0.42 -6.60 -19.56
CA ASN A 434 -1.39 -6.30 -20.62
C ASN A 434 -1.63 -4.80 -20.81
N ASN A 435 -1.17 -3.99 -19.88
CA ASN A 435 -1.19 -2.54 -19.91
C ASN A 435 0.25 -2.02 -19.95
N THR A 436 0.49 -1.01 -20.79
CA THR A 436 1.80 -0.37 -20.96
C THR A 436 1.70 1.15 -20.86
N GLN A 437 0.63 1.68 -20.26
CA GLN A 437 0.50 3.09 -19.92
C GLN A 437 1.72 3.56 -19.11
N ASP A 438 2.34 4.68 -19.50
CA ASP A 438 3.37 5.32 -18.67
C ASP A 438 2.66 6.15 -17.60
N ASP A 439 2.34 5.51 -16.47
CA ASP A 439 1.56 6.13 -15.39
C ASP A 439 2.19 7.43 -14.91
N LEU A 440 3.52 7.44 -14.74
CA LEU A 440 4.24 8.61 -14.27
C LEU A 440 4.14 9.77 -15.26
N ALA A 441 4.23 9.50 -16.56
CA ALA A 441 4.06 10.51 -17.60
C ALA A 441 2.60 11.03 -17.68
N ILE A 442 1.60 10.16 -17.54
CA ILE A 442 0.19 10.54 -17.54
C ILE A 442 -0.11 11.46 -16.36
N ILE A 443 0.28 11.06 -15.15
CA ILE A 443 0.07 11.84 -13.93
C ILE A 443 0.84 13.16 -14.01
N ALA A 444 2.11 13.14 -14.42
CA ALA A 444 2.92 14.35 -14.57
C ALA A 444 2.37 15.29 -15.66
N GLY A 445 1.71 14.77 -16.69
CA GLY A 445 1.03 15.58 -17.70
C GLY A 445 -0.10 16.45 -17.13
N LEU A 446 -0.74 16.01 -16.05
CA LEU A 446 -1.82 16.72 -15.38
C LEU A 446 -1.37 17.55 -14.18
N LEU A 447 -0.46 17.00 -13.37
CA LEU A 447 -0.04 17.56 -12.09
C LEU A 447 1.32 18.25 -12.14
N SER A 448 2.16 17.95 -13.13
CA SER A 448 3.61 18.19 -13.12
C SER A 448 4.34 17.44 -12.00
N TYR A 449 5.62 17.14 -12.22
CA TYR A 449 6.51 16.71 -11.14
C TYR A 449 6.82 17.87 -10.20
N ARG A 450 7.22 17.55 -8.97
CA ARG A 450 7.89 18.51 -8.07
C ARG A 450 9.26 18.88 -8.64
N SER A 451 9.76 20.02 -8.18
CA SER A 451 11.15 20.41 -8.39
C SER A 451 12.05 19.62 -7.44
N SER A 452 13.24 19.26 -7.93
CA SER A 452 14.26 18.56 -7.14
C SER A 452 14.63 19.39 -5.92
N ASP A 453 14.68 18.72 -4.77
CA ASP A 453 15.05 19.33 -3.50
C ASP A 453 16.57 19.30 -3.25
N HIS A 454 17.29 18.44 -3.97
CA HIS A 454 18.75 18.40 -3.95
C HIS A 454 19.33 18.56 -5.36
N GLY A 455 20.66 18.40 -5.48
CA GLY A 455 21.33 18.47 -6.76
C GLY A 455 21.97 17.13 -7.10
N ASP A 456 22.05 16.81 -8.38
CA ASP A 456 22.42 15.47 -8.86
C ASP A 456 23.92 15.18 -8.91
N THR A 457 24.74 16.16 -8.50
CA THR A 457 26.19 16.10 -8.70
C THR A 457 26.93 16.55 -7.46
N THR A 458 28.20 16.15 -7.36
CA THR A 458 29.13 16.68 -6.34
C THR A 458 29.21 18.21 -6.32
N ALA A 459 29.00 18.89 -7.46
CA ALA A 459 29.08 20.34 -7.55
C ALA A 459 27.80 21.06 -7.06
N THR A 460 26.66 20.37 -7.09
CA THR A 460 25.34 20.90 -6.71
C THR A 460 24.81 20.27 -5.41
N ALA A 461 25.62 19.42 -4.78
CA ALA A 461 25.25 18.65 -3.61
C ALA A 461 24.90 19.53 -2.40
N SER A 462 23.81 19.17 -1.72
CA SER A 462 23.39 19.80 -0.47
C SER A 462 24.32 19.39 0.69
N ALA A 463 24.43 20.17 1.77
CA ALA A 463 25.23 19.74 2.91
C ALA A 463 24.40 18.82 3.84
N LEU A 464 24.97 17.69 4.29
CA LEU A 464 24.41 16.96 5.43
C LEU A 464 24.53 17.81 6.70
N THR A 465 23.54 17.67 7.58
CA THR A 465 23.66 18.21 8.94
C THR A 465 24.64 17.35 9.72
N VAL A 466 25.71 17.95 10.24
CA VAL A 466 26.72 17.26 11.06
C VAL A 466 26.65 17.78 12.50
N SER A 467 26.46 16.88 13.46
CA SER A 467 26.46 17.19 14.90
C SER A 467 27.37 16.22 15.65
N GLY A 468 28.60 16.67 15.93
CA GLY A 468 29.65 15.82 16.46
C GLY A 468 30.06 14.77 15.43
N LEU A 469 29.81 13.49 15.76
CA LEU A 469 30.04 12.37 14.83
C LEU A 469 28.79 11.97 14.06
N SER A 470 27.61 12.47 14.45
CA SER A 470 26.35 12.10 13.81
C SER A 470 26.10 12.95 12.58
N VAL A 471 25.54 12.34 11.55
CA VAL A 471 25.03 13.05 10.37
C VAL A 471 23.55 12.76 10.17
N SER A 472 22.84 13.74 9.63
CA SER A 472 21.45 13.61 9.23
C SER A 472 21.10 14.45 8.02
N GLY A 473 20.04 14.06 7.34
CA GLY A 473 19.44 14.73 6.19
C GLY A 473 18.11 14.08 5.86
N SER A 474 17.42 14.60 4.86
CA SER A 474 16.21 14.01 4.30
C SER A 474 16.02 14.59 2.91
N GLY A 475 15.21 13.93 2.09
CA GLY A 475 14.94 14.37 0.72
C GLY A 475 13.83 13.55 0.08
N ARG A 476 13.69 13.71 -1.24
CA ARG A 476 12.71 12.97 -2.03
C ARG A 476 13.23 12.75 -3.43
N ILE A 477 13.15 11.51 -3.88
CA ILE A 477 13.34 11.16 -5.28
C ILE A 477 12.01 11.33 -6.01
N GLU A 478 11.94 12.26 -6.97
CA GLU A 478 10.70 12.53 -7.71
C GLU A 478 10.69 12.00 -9.14
N ARG A 479 11.85 11.56 -9.66
CA ARG A 479 11.97 10.98 -11.01
C ARG A 479 12.91 9.79 -10.99
N THR A 480 12.69 8.86 -11.92
CA THR A 480 13.49 7.63 -12.07
C THR A 480 15.01 7.89 -12.20
N ASN A 481 15.39 9.05 -12.72
CA ASN A 481 16.78 9.45 -12.93
C ASN A 481 17.27 10.54 -11.97
N ASP A 482 16.45 10.91 -10.98
CA ASP A 482 16.79 11.86 -9.94
C ASP A 482 17.80 11.23 -8.98
N VAL A 483 18.82 12.00 -8.62
CA VAL A 483 19.87 11.56 -7.70
C VAL A 483 20.04 12.68 -6.71
N ASP A 484 19.97 12.37 -5.42
CA ASP A 484 20.20 13.38 -4.41
C ASP A 484 21.64 13.28 -3.91
N ALA A 485 22.44 14.30 -4.24
CA ALA A 485 23.81 14.41 -3.76
C ALA A 485 23.88 15.24 -2.48
N PHE A 486 24.56 14.69 -1.48
CA PHE A 486 24.88 15.36 -0.23
C PHE A 486 26.38 15.40 0.03
N THR A 487 26.88 16.47 0.64
CA THR A 487 28.28 16.62 1.05
C THR A 487 28.43 16.53 2.56
N PHE A 488 29.52 15.94 3.01
CA PHE A 488 29.93 15.94 4.41
C PHE A 488 31.46 15.93 4.52
N SER A 489 31.98 16.50 5.62
CA SER A 489 33.43 16.52 5.89
C SER A 489 33.72 15.74 7.16
N CYS A 490 34.76 14.91 7.11
CA CYS A 490 35.13 14.00 8.20
C CYS A 490 36.60 13.59 8.10
N GLY A 491 37.11 12.89 9.12
CA GLY A 491 38.47 12.34 9.11
C GLY A 491 38.54 11.03 8.33
N ALA A 492 39.73 10.41 8.36
CA ALA A 492 39.87 9.04 7.89
C ALA A 492 39.28 8.09 8.96
N GLY A 493 38.67 6.98 8.54
CA GLY A 493 38.17 5.97 9.48
C GLY A 493 36.79 5.41 9.13
N ALA A 494 36.17 4.76 10.11
CA ALA A 494 34.89 4.07 9.94
C ALA A 494 33.72 5.05 9.70
N VAL A 495 32.92 4.77 8.69
CA VAL A 495 31.71 5.51 8.34
C VAL A 495 30.52 4.56 8.29
N SER A 496 29.36 5.01 8.77
CA SER A 496 28.08 4.32 8.67
C SER A 496 27.02 5.31 8.23
N LEU A 497 26.38 5.10 7.09
CA LEU A 497 25.34 5.97 6.55
C LEU A 497 24.13 5.13 6.19
N THR A 498 22.96 5.50 6.68
CA THR A 498 21.70 4.82 6.42
C THR A 498 20.76 5.78 5.71
N CYS A 499 20.14 5.30 4.65
CA CYS A 499 19.00 5.92 3.99
C CYS A 499 17.79 5.04 4.21
N GLN A 500 16.78 5.62 4.86
CA GLN A 500 15.54 4.97 5.22
C GLN A 500 14.40 5.63 4.42
N PRO A 501 13.88 4.96 3.38
CA PRO A 501 12.60 5.32 2.79
C PRO A 501 11.47 5.32 3.82
N LEU A 502 10.33 5.91 3.48
CA LEU A 502 9.15 5.95 4.35
C LEU A 502 8.87 4.57 4.97
N ASP A 503 8.81 4.54 6.30
CA ASP A 503 8.45 3.38 7.11
C ASP A 503 7.43 3.79 8.17
N ILE A 504 6.15 3.54 7.88
CA ILE A 504 5.04 3.87 8.77
C ILE A 504 5.08 2.91 9.97
N ALA A 505 5.52 3.46 11.10
CA ALA A 505 5.67 2.72 12.35
C ALA A 505 4.39 1.96 12.75
N GLY A 506 4.56 0.79 13.37
CA GLY A 506 3.46 -0.01 13.92
C GLY A 506 2.71 -0.87 12.90
N HIS A 507 3.08 -0.84 11.62
CA HIS A 507 2.39 -1.55 10.55
C HIS A 507 3.24 -2.65 9.94
N SER A 508 2.61 -3.71 9.42
CA SER A 508 3.30 -4.89 8.90
C SER A 508 4.06 -4.64 7.59
N ARG A 509 3.84 -3.49 6.95
CA ARG A 509 4.43 -3.08 5.66
C ARG A 509 4.74 -1.59 5.71
N HIS A 510 5.92 -1.20 5.23
CA HIS A 510 6.49 0.14 5.38
C HIS A 510 5.61 1.26 4.79
N GLY A 511 4.92 1.00 3.67
CA GLY A 511 4.08 2.00 3.00
C GLY A 511 4.84 3.04 2.18
N GLY A 512 6.17 2.89 2.06
CA GLY A 512 6.99 3.64 1.13
C GLY A 512 6.99 3.05 -0.28
N ASN A 513 7.18 3.90 -1.29
CA ASN A 513 7.27 3.51 -2.71
C ASN A 513 8.71 3.53 -3.26
N LEU A 514 9.72 3.76 -2.40
CA LEU A 514 11.11 4.00 -2.78
C LEU A 514 12.05 2.87 -2.30
N ASP A 515 12.87 2.37 -3.23
CA ASP A 515 14.05 1.52 -3.01
C ASP A 515 15.31 2.29 -3.39
N VAL A 516 16.27 2.37 -2.46
CA VAL A 516 17.48 3.19 -2.60
C VAL A 516 18.75 2.37 -2.61
N ARG A 517 19.71 2.82 -3.41
CA ARG A 517 21.13 2.52 -3.23
C ARG A 517 21.90 3.76 -2.79
N LEU A 518 22.96 3.55 -2.03
CA LEU A 518 23.88 4.59 -1.60
C LEU A 518 25.25 4.45 -2.23
N GLU A 519 25.82 5.55 -2.67
CA GLU A 519 27.22 5.64 -3.07
C GLU A 519 27.94 6.73 -2.27
N VAL A 520 29.12 6.43 -1.74
CA VAL A 520 30.04 7.46 -1.23
C VAL A 520 31.15 7.67 -2.25
N ARG A 521 31.36 8.92 -2.65
CA ARG A 521 32.39 9.36 -3.58
C ARG A 521 33.35 10.33 -2.90
N SER A 522 34.61 10.27 -3.31
CA SER A 522 35.62 11.28 -2.94
C SER A 522 35.31 12.64 -3.55
N SER A 523 36.00 13.69 -3.10
CA SER A 523 35.93 15.03 -3.69
C SER A 523 36.32 15.09 -5.18
N ALA A 524 37.08 14.11 -5.68
CA ALA A 524 37.41 13.97 -7.10
C ALA A 524 36.37 13.15 -7.90
N GLY A 525 35.28 12.71 -7.26
CA GLY A 525 34.21 11.92 -7.87
C GLY A 525 34.47 10.41 -7.95
N ALA A 526 35.62 9.91 -7.46
CA ALA A 526 35.91 8.48 -7.42
C ALA A 526 35.04 7.76 -6.38
N LEU A 527 34.45 6.62 -6.76
CA LEU A 527 33.65 5.76 -5.89
C LEU A 527 34.51 5.15 -4.78
N ILE A 528 34.06 5.31 -3.53
CA ILE A 528 34.72 4.79 -2.31
C ILE A 528 33.96 3.59 -1.76
N ALA A 529 32.65 3.69 -1.67
CA ALA A 529 31.80 2.64 -1.13
C ALA A 529 30.41 2.69 -1.79
N ILE A 530 29.75 1.54 -1.84
CA ILE A 530 28.39 1.38 -2.35
C ILE A 530 27.59 0.45 -1.43
N ALA A 531 26.31 0.71 -1.25
CA ALA A 531 25.36 -0.18 -0.60
C ALA A 531 24.09 -0.26 -1.44
N ASP A 532 23.76 -1.45 -1.91
CA ASP A 532 22.61 -1.76 -2.77
C ASP A 532 22.05 -3.13 -2.32
N PRO A 533 21.32 -3.16 -1.19
CA PRO A 533 20.84 -4.41 -0.61
C PRO A 533 19.72 -5.02 -1.46
N SER A 534 19.80 -6.31 -1.73
CA SER A 534 18.85 -6.99 -2.62
C SER A 534 17.58 -7.50 -1.93
N ALA A 535 17.41 -7.23 -0.63
CA ALA A 535 16.35 -7.83 0.20
C ALA A 535 15.58 -6.81 1.05
N THR A 536 16.03 -5.55 1.07
CA THR A 536 15.45 -4.44 1.81
C THR A 536 15.44 -3.21 0.92
N VAL A 537 14.49 -2.31 1.13
CA VAL A 537 14.37 -1.07 0.34
C VAL A 537 15.22 0.07 0.92
N ALA A 538 15.53 -0.02 2.21
CA ALA A 538 16.50 0.83 2.89
C ALA A 538 17.93 0.35 2.62
N ALA A 539 18.87 1.29 2.54
CA ALA A 539 20.29 1.01 2.36
C ALA A 539 21.11 1.52 3.53
N THR A 540 21.97 0.65 4.08
CA THR A 540 22.99 1.03 5.07
C THR A 540 24.38 0.74 4.51
N LEU A 541 25.15 1.80 4.30
CA LEU A 541 26.54 1.77 3.87
C LEU A 541 27.45 1.81 5.09
N VAL A 542 28.23 0.75 5.28
CA VAL A 542 29.30 0.68 6.28
C VAL A 542 30.63 0.54 5.56
N GLY A 543 31.59 1.40 5.88
CA GLY A 543 32.88 1.42 5.18
C GLY A 543 33.99 2.09 5.97
N THR A 544 35.14 2.27 5.31
CA THR A 544 36.27 3.02 5.84
C THR A 544 36.70 4.07 4.84
N LEU A 545 36.73 5.33 5.26
CA LEU A 545 37.17 6.47 4.46
C LEU A 545 38.70 6.56 4.52
N PRO A 546 39.41 6.62 3.38
CA PRO A 546 40.86 6.46 3.32
C PRO A 546 41.65 7.66 3.84
N ALA A 547 41.03 8.84 3.86
CA ALA A 547 41.68 10.09 4.26
C ALA A 547 40.67 11.07 4.88
N SER A 548 41.19 12.05 5.63
CA SER A 548 40.40 13.22 6.02
C SER A 548 40.04 14.04 4.77
N GLY A 549 38.81 14.52 4.69
CA GLY A 549 38.35 15.32 3.57
C GLY A 549 36.83 15.44 3.46
N THR A 550 36.42 16.06 2.36
CA THR A 550 35.01 16.17 1.97
C THR A 550 34.66 15.03 1.03
N TYR A 551 33.53 14.39 1.32
CA TYR A 551 32.95 13.31 0.54
C TYR A 551 31.55 13.69 0.06
N THR A 552 31.09 13.03 -0.99
CA THR A 552 29.72 13.13 -1.48
C THR A 552 29.02 11.79 -1.23
N LEU A 553 27.88 11.81 -0.55
CA LEU A 553 26.91 10.73 -0.52
C LEU A 553 25.91 10.96 -1.67
N LEU A 554 25.66 9.93 -2.48
CA LEU A 554 24.59 9.92 -3.46
C LEU A 554 23.49 8.98 -2.99
N VAL A 555 22.25 9.46 -2.94
CA VAL A 555 21.04 8.67 -2.80
C VAL A 555 20.47 8.47 -4.19
N ILE A 556 20.33 7.23 -4.62
CA ILE A 556 19.96 6.89 -5.99
C ILE A 556 18.79 5.90 -5.94
N PRO A 557 17.67 6.15 -6.65
CA PRO A 557 16.61 5.16 -6.79
C PRO A 557 17.13 3.94 -7.54
N THR A 558 16.76 2.75 -7.07
CA THR A 558 17.19 1.49 -7.63
C THR A 558 16.01 0.55 -7.81
N GLY A 559 16.28 -0.62 -8.36
CA GLY A 559 15.35 -1.74 -8.41
C GLY A 559 16.11 -3.05 -8.28
N VAL A 560 15.37 -4.13 -8.09
CA VAL A 560 15.92 -5.45 -7.77
C VAL A 560 15.28 -6.53 -8.63
N GLY A 561 15.99 -7.63 -8.84
CA GLY A 561 15.43 -8.81 -9.52
C GLY A 561 15.24 -8.61 -11.02
N THR A 562 14.30 -9.37 -11.57
CA THR A 562 13.98 -9.41 -13.01
C THR A 562 12.47 -9.51 -13.20
N PRO A 563 11.73 -8.39 -13.15
CA PRO A 563 10.27 -8.42 -13.11
C PRO A 563 9.63 -8.89 -14.42
N THR A 564 10.36 -8.83 -15.55
CA THR A 564 9.89 -9.27 -16.86
C THR A 564 10.16 -10.75 -17.17
N ALA A 565 10.74 -11.51 -16.23
CA ALA A 565 11.05 -12.93 -16.42
C ALA A 565 9.85 -13.84 -16.10
N SER A 566 9.73 -14.99 -16.78
CA SER A 566 8.78 -16.03 -16.39
C SER A 566 9.17 -16.58 -15.02
N THR A 567 8.28 -16.43 -14.04
CA THR A 567 8.57 -16.34 -12.60
C THR A 567 9.23 -15.00 -12.23
N PRO A 568 8.43 -13.91 -12.22
CA PRO A 568 8.95 -12.56 -12.01
C PRO A 568 9.43 -12.36 -10.57
N THR A 569 10.46 -11.52 -10.42
CA THR A 569 11.01 -11.11 -9.12
C THR A 569 11.28 -9.61 -9.13
N GLY A 570 11.05 -8.95 -8.00
CA GLY A 570 11.39 -7.55 -7.78
C GLY A 570 10.70 -6.57 -8.74
N TYR A 571 11.42 -5.54 -9.15
CA TYR A 571 10.89 -4.39 -9.89
C TYR A 571 12.04 -3.58 -10.49
N THR A 572 11.72 -2.70 -11.44
CA THR A 572 12.69 -1.75 -11.99
C THR A 572 12.73 -0.48 -11.15
N ALA A 573 13.71 0.38 -11.38
CA ALA A 573 13.77 1.69 -10.72
C ALA A 573 12.69 2.68 -11.19
N TYR A 574 11.83 2.31 -12.17
CA TYR A 574 10.88 3.24 -12.79
C TYR A 574 9.96 3.90 -11.75
N GLY A 575 9.24 3.10 -10.97
CA GLY A 575 8.30 3.57 -9.94
C GLY A 575 8.92 3.75 -8.56
N SER A 576 10.22 3.51 -8.42
CA SER A 576 10.97 3.60 -7.16
C SER A 576 11.23 5.06 -6.81
N LEU A 577 10.21 5.75 -6.29
CA LEU A 577 10.16 7.18 -6.03
C LEU A 577 9.52 7.41 -4.67
N GLY A 578 9.87 8.50 -3.98
CA GLY A 578 9.33 8.72 -2.64
C GLY A 578 10.25 9.52 -1.73
N THR A 579 9.85 9.62 -0.47
CA THR A 579 10.58 10.36 0.57
C THR A 579 11.53 9.45 1.33
N TYR A 580 12.59 10.04 1.89
CA TYR A 580 13.54 9.31 2.72
C TYR A 580 14.19 10.20 3.78
N ASP A 581 14.67 9.55 4.83
CA ASP A 581 15.51 10.13 5.87
C ASP A 581 16.93 9.54 5.83
N LEU A 582 17.93 10.40 6.03
CA LEU A 582 19.33 10.04 6.18
C LEU A 582 19.75 10.15 7.63
N SER A 583 20.49 9.15 8.09
CA SER A 583 21.15 9.16 9.39
C SER A 583 22.48 8.43 9.34
N GLY A 584 23.37 8.69 10.28
CA GLY A 584 24.62 7.95 10.33
C GLY A 584 25.68 8.52 11.26
N THR A 585 26.88 7.96 11.14
CA THR A 585 28.08 8.39 11.83
C THR A 585 29.25 8.51 10.86
N VAL A 586 30.07 9.54 11.09
CA VAL A 586 31.28 9.82 10.33
C VAL A 586 32.50 9.88 11.26
N PRO A 587 33.72 9.61 10.76
CA PRO A 587 34.93 9.74 11.56
C PRO A 587 35.14 11.17 12.09
N PRO A 588 35.78 11.34 13.25
CA PRO A 588 36.14 12.65 13.76
C PRO A 588 37.06 13.38 12.78
N SER A 589 36.94 14.71 12.69
CA SER A 589 37.84 15.57 11.92
C SER A 589 38.21 16.82 12.70
N ASP A 590 39.27 17.50 12.27
CA ASP A 590 39.65 18.83 12.78
C ASP A 590 38.51 19.86 12.61
N ALA A 591 37.66 19.68 11.58
CA ALA A 591 36.49 20.53 11.31
C ALA A 591 35.27 20.16 12.17
N ASN A 592 35.17 18.91 12.65
CA ASN A 592 34.10 18.41 13.54
C ASN A 592 34.50 18.47 15.02
N GLY A 593 35.67 19.02 15.34
CA GLY A 593 36.13 19.35 16.70
C GLY A 593 36.44 18.16 17.61
N MET A 594 36.81 16.99 17.07
CA MET A 594 36.83 15.73 17.86
C MET A 594 38.04 14.80 17.66
N GLU A 595 39.20 15.27 17.18
CA GLU A 595 40.45 14.52 17.35
C GLU A 595 41.48 15.31 18.19
N PRO A 596 42.10 14.68 19.21
CA PRO A 596 43.25 15.27 19.86
C PRO A 596 44.48 15.17 18.94
N VAL A 597 44.96 16.30 18.43
CA VAL A 597 46.22 16.34 17.66
C VAL A 597 47.37 16.00 18.61
N ILE A 598 48.09 14.90 18.36
CA ILE A 598 49.32 14.58 19.09
C ILE A 598 50.44 15.48 18.56
N THR A 599 50.93 16.38 19.40
CA THR A 599 52.14 17.17 19.16
C THR A 599 53.34 16.51 19.86
N PRO A 600 54.59 16.72 19.39
CA PRO A 600 55.76 16.24 20.12
C PRO A 600 55.75 16.74 21.58
N GLY A 601 55.52 15.84 22.54
CA GLY A 601 55.47 16.15 23.98
C GLY A 601 54.09 16.40 24.60
N GLY A 602 52.98 16.25 23.86
CA GLY A 602 51.62 16.48 24.39
C GLY A 602 50.50 16.12 23.40
N PHE A 603 49.25 16.28 23.82
CA PHE A 603 48.08 16.23 22.95
C PHE A 603 47.30 17.53 23.08
N VAL A 604 46.65 17.97 22.01
CA VAL A 604 45.81 19.17 22.02
C VAL A 604 44.35 18.77 22.03
N LEU A 605 43.58 19.22 23.01
CA LEU A 605 42.13 19.11 23.00
C LEU A 605 41.52 20.33 22.32
N HIS A 606 40.60 20.07 21.41
CA HIS A 606 39.76 21.08 20.77
C HIS A 606 38.30 20.77 21.09
N GLY A 607 37.43 21.77 21.03
CA GLY A 607 35.99 21.56 21.19
C GLY A 607 35.21 22.87 21.25
N THR A 608 33.95 22.79 21.63
CA THR A 608 33.07 23.95 21.82
C THR A 608 32.64 24.13 23.27
N VAL A 609 32.47 25.37 23.70
CA VAL A 609 31.87 25.77 24.98
C VAL A 609 30.53 26.46 24.77
N PRO A 610 29.64 26.47 25.78
CA PRO A 610 28.37 27.20 25.71
C PRO A 610 28.57 28.69 25.36
N PRO A 611 27.64 29.31 24.61
CA PRO A 611 27.66 30.75 24.36
C PRO A 611 27.72 31.57 25.67
N GLY A 612 28.52 32.65 25.68
CA GLY A 612 28.73 33.46 26.87
C GLY A 612 29.79 32.92 27.85
N THR A 613 30.51 31.86 27.48
CA THR A 613 31.72 31.42 28.18
C THR A 613 32.80 32.49 28.08
N THR A 614 33.35 32.91 29.22
CA THR A 614 34.41 33.91 29.32
C THR A 614 35.79 33.30 29.60
N ALA A 615 35.83 32.10 30.17
CA ALA A 615 37.07 31.35 30.37
C ALA A 615 36.82 29.84 30.43
N LEU A 616 37.82 29.05 30.05
CA LEU A 616 37.86 27.60 30.21
C LEU A 616 39.24 27.18 30.71
N THR A 617 39.29 26.30 31.71
CA THR A 617 40.52 25.57 32.08
C THR A 617 40.27 24.07 32.06
N VAL A 618 41.21 23.28 31.53
CA VAL A 618 41.15 21.80 31.56
C VAL A 618 42.38 21.28 32.27
N GLY A 619 42.20 20.48 33.33
CA GLY A 619 43.33 19.97 34.11
C GLY A 619 44.18 21.07 34.76
N GLY A 620 43.61 22.25 34.98
CA GLY A 620 44.32 23.44 35.44
C GLY A 620 45.05 24.24 34.36
N VAL A 621 45.00 23.82 33.09
CA VAL A 621 45.59 24.56 31.95
C VAL A 621 44.51 25.43 31.30
N ALA A 622 44.79 26.72 31.10
CA ALA A 622 43.87 27.63 30.42
C ALA A 622 43.75 27.30 28.92
N ALA A 623 42.52 27.23 28.43
CA ALA A 623 42.22 27.06 27.03
C ALA A 623 42.23 28.42 26.30
N THR A 624 42.65 28.43 25.05
CA THR A 624 42.46 29.57 24.14
C THR A 624 41.06 29.51 23.58
N LEU A 625 40.29 30.60 23.70
CA LEU A 625 38.92 30.70 23.19
C LEU A 625 38.88 31.54 21.91
N THR A 626 38.08 31.12 20.93
CA THR A 626 37.77 31.87 19.70
C THR A 626 36.30 31.68 19.36
N GLY A 627 35.46 32.65 19.73
CA GLY A 627 34.00 32.47 19.71
C GLY A 627 33.59 31.40 20.72
N THR A 628 32.80 30.41 20.29
CA THR A 628 32.44 29.24 21.10
C THR A 628 33.49 28.13 21.04
N ASN A 629 34.54 28.25 20.23
CA ASN A 629 35.56 27.21 20.08
C ASN A 629 36.66 27.38 21.12
N PHE A 630 37.23 26.26 21.59
CA PHE A 630 38.39 26.25 22.48
C PHE A 630 39.51 25.32 22.00
N VAL A 631 40.73 25.64 22.42
CA VAL A 631 41.94 24.83 22.21
C VAL A 631 42.77 24.79 23.49
N VAL A 632 43.20 23.61 23.95
CA VAL A 632 44.07 23.44 25.13
C VAL A 632 45.08 22.31 24.94
N GLY A 633 46.37 22.60 25.16
CA GLY A 633 47.43 21.59 25.15
C GLY A 633 47.59 20.92 26.51
N LEU A 634 47.66 19.59 26.53
CA LEU A 634 47.82 18.76 27.73
C LEU A 634 48.95 17.73 27.55
N PRO A 635 49.60 17.29 28.63
CA PRO A 635 50.62 16.24 28.57
C PRO A 635 49.96 14.87 28.35
N VAL A 636 50.56 14.03 27.48
CA VAL A 636 50.05 12.67 27.22
C VAL A 636 50.05 11.85 28.52
N PRO A 637 48.90 11.34 28.98
CA PRO A 637 48.86 10.54 30.20
C PRO A 637 49.39 9.13 29.93
N THR A 638 50.09 8.54 30.90
CA THR A 638 50.64 7.17 30.82
C THR A 638 49.64 6.08 31.25
N ALA A 639 48.49 6.49 31.79
CA ALA A 639 47.36 5.64 32.19
C ALA A 639 46.05 6.43 32.02
N PRO A 640 44.87 5.77 32.01
CA PRO A 640 43.59 6.46 31.98
C PRO A 640 43.51 7.57 33.04
N THR A 641 43.35 8.81 32.58
CA THR A 641 43.42 10.01 33.43
C THR A 641 42.19 10.87 33.18
N THR A 642 41.55 11.29 34.26
CA THR A 642 40.41 12.21 34.21
C THR A 642 40.86 13.64 34.45
N TYR A 643 40.60 14.52 33.49
CA TYR A 643 40.82 15.96 33.60
C TYR A 643 39.52 16.66 33.98
N THR A 644 39.57 17.56 34.95
CA THR A 644 38.45 18.44 35.26
C THR A 644 38.50 19.67 34.36
N ALA A 645 37.43 19.91 33.61
CA ALA A 645 37.18 21.13 32.85
C ALA A 645 36.32 22.09 33.68
N VAL A 646 36.77 23.32 33.86
CA VAL A 646 36.05 24.41 34.54
C VAL A 646 35.66 25.44 33.50
N ILE A 647 34.37 25.60 33.24
CA ILE A 647 33.79 26.56 32.29
C ILE A 647 33.24 27.73 33.09
N THR A 648 33.73 28.93 32.85
CA THR A 648 33.30 30.15 33.53
C THR A 648 32.48 31.03 32.58
N SER A 649 31.36 31.54 33.07
CA SER A 649 30.49 32.51 32.39
C SER A 649 30.08 33.63 33.35
N ALA A 650 29.36 34.64 32.85
CA ALA A 650 28.78 35.69 33.69
C ALA A 650 27.79 35.16 34.74
N ALA A 651 27.19 33.99 34.51
CA ALA A 651 26.24 33.35 35.43
C ALA A 651 26.91 32.48 36.51
N GLY A 652 28.23 32.27 36.44
CA GLY A 652 28.99 31.41 37.35
C GLY A 652 29.86 30.38 36.62
N SER A 653 30.50 29.51 37.40
CA SER A 653 31.36 28.44 36.87
C SER A 653 30.70 27.07 36.99
N THR A 654 30.87 26.24 35.95
CA THR A 654 30.42 24.84 35.92
C THR A 654 31.60 23.92 35.65
N THR A 655 31.54 22.69 36.15
CA THR A 655 32.58 21.68 35.94
C THR A 655 32.10 20.50 35.12
N ARG A 656 33.02 19.93 34.33
CA ARG A 656 32.86 18.70 33.56
C ARG A 656 34.10 17.82 33.75
N GLN A 657 33.95 16.52 33.58
CA GLN A 657 35.05 15.56 33.63
C GLN A 657 35.33 15.04 32.22
N ILE A 658 36.61 14.98 31.84
CA ILE A 658 37.08 14.48 30.56
C ILE A 658 38.01 13.31 30.85
N LEU A 659 37.61 12.10 30.46
CA LEU A 659 38.45 10.91 30.59
C LEU A 659 39.33 10.76 29.33
N VAL A 660 40.64 10.68 29.52
CA VAL A 660 41.61 10.42 28.45
C VAL A 660 42.32 9.11 28.74
N SER A 661 42.17 8.13 27.85
CA SER A 661 42.78 6.81 27.96
C SER A 661 43.84 6.64 26.87
N PRO A 662 45.13 6.46 27.22
CA PRO A 662 46.14 6.12 26.23
C PRO A 662 45.84 4.71 25.68
N VAL A 663 45.70 4.59 24.36
CA VAL A 663 45.58 3.29 23.70
C VAL A 663 47.00 2.78 23.47
N ALA A 664 47.32 1.58 23.96
CA ALA A 664 48.60 0.95 23.65
C ALA A 664 48.71 0.80 22.13
N SER A 665 49.76 1.33 21.52
CA SER A 665 50.09 1.04 20.13
C SER A 665 50.32 -0.46 20.02
N GLY A 666 49.35 -1.20 19.48
CA GLY A 666 49.60 -2.54 18.97
C GLY A 666 50.73 -2.44 17.96
N GLY A 667 51.85 -3.11 18.24
CA GLY A 667 52.94 -3.23 17.27
C GLY A 667 52.38 -3.82 15.97
N GLY A 668 52.68 -3.14 14.86
CA GLY A 668 52.27 -3.54 13.51
C GLY A 668 52.97 -4.77 12.98
#